data_AF-A0AAN6L881-F1
#
_entry.id   AF-A0AAN6L881-F1
#
_cell.length_a   1.000
_cell.length_b   1.000
_cell.length_c   1.000
_cell.angle_alpha   90.00
_cell.angle_beta   90.00
_cell.angle_gamma   90.00
#
_symmetry.space_group_name_H-M   'P 1'
#
loop_
_entity.id
_entity.type
_entity.pdbx_description
1 polymer ?
#
loop_
_entity_poly.entity_id
_entity_poly.type
_entity_poly.pdbx_seq_one_letter_code
_entity_poly.pdbx_strand_id
1 'polypeptide(L)'
;MPPLFGSGLGPEKTNKEPPNYDEAMASARAMAINNEAPVHSMGRGVRLAMISFAWTDRIRLIQFPEPIIPLITRVLEKLWPKGLQKAQPFEDSLEIKLRGNPFHHGADDEKIAIRVSLMGILESLAKEGWHILPGGGRVTRLGNYAAFGQKDSWVFRLQEPRVASWLCISFMNADVLHLINSSTELATALISAFGDRVEKCNKELVSGVFELKFKEPYWAKPSPKGMVQSRVIVLALMQCLEEQGYTMCTSIDLDSGIGATKVLPKSQLMRPNSLRTMSVKLVSLPVDLLMIIAENLEEQRDLAAFSITSKCCYDAAVPILYKTIEKIYFAYDQFLYLLVRTLLLKPSLRKYVRKLRLEDWCTHPGLHHHDRANVDPGMVEVLENSVAPFSHPDDEKEMWLQDLKCGYGDAYVGLLLTLIPNLRVLGLTITPTCVYPQRVIDRALNGNKPFDSYPAFPHLRCVELRRDSDIYCMMAVDFADPLSYVSDELKPIFMFPSIRYFSGANIISSDLNPFCRFESQMTHLRLSECMLSSSIESLVKSCRRLKTFQFSHHANSYVGSREPQFRTSDLNSWLEGAKQSIETLCITSNVNIKTGDQTGIDDFVGPFVDFRALERLHLSAPYLTNLCNSLRSPLAEKVLPASLRRLYIEDADKRAFPSIVLFVESLIQSWAHCVPQLADVTIQADPYTVLVGLHERVEEDMISRLCVARRKWRSNFDLLIQIKDLIQIHEDGSAKRISLNSYRPGSVIHKEANTSGAFRIGWTQE
;
A
#
# COMPACT_ATOMS: atom_id res chain seq x y z
N MET A 1 -69.09 -44.54 -8.11
CA MET A 1 -68.68 -43.19 -8.58
C MET A 1 -67.27 -43.28 -9.15
N PRO A 2 -67.09 -43.06 -10.46
CA PRO A 2 -65.82 -42.69 -11.10
C PRO A 2 -65.59 -41.16 -10.96
N PRO A 3 -64.55 -40.48 -11.52
CA PRO A 3 -63.56 -40.93 -12.52
C PRO A 3 -62.08 -40.49 -12.34
N LEU A 4 -61.28 -41.06 -13.24
CA LEU A 4 -59.99 -40.67 -13.82
C LEU A 4 -59.76 -39.15 -14.00
N PHE A 5 -58.51 -38.69 -13.85
CA PHE A 5 -57.85 -37.72 -14.75
C PHE A 5 -56.33 -37.92 -14.73
N GLY A 6 -55.73 -37.88 -15.92
CA GLY A 6 -54.33 -38.20 -16.18
C GLY A 6 -53.32 -37.09 -15.85
N SER A 7 -52.04 -37.46 -15.88
CA SER A 7 -50.90 -36.56 -15.84
C SER A 7 -50.13 -36.63 -17.16
N GLY A 8 -50.15 -35.51 -17.88
CA GLY A 8 -49.33 -35.27 -19.05
C GLY A 8 -48.04 -34.53 -18.71
N LEU A 9 -47.08 -34.70 -19.62
CA LEU A 9 -46.01 -33.76 -20.02
C LEU A 9 -44.90 -33.46 -19.00
N GLY A 10 -43.84 -34.27 -19.06
CA GLY A 10 -42.48 -33.89 -18.68
C GLY A 10 -41.75 -33.21 -19.86
N PRO A 11 -40.75 -32.34 -19.62
CA PRO A 11 -40.13 -31.53 -20.65
C PRO A 11 -39.20 -32.35 -21.57
N GLU A 12 -39.40 -32.18 -22.88
CA GLU A 12 -38.53 -32.68 -23.94
C GLU A 12 -37.06 -32.24 -23.71
N LYS A 13 -36.17 -33.22 -23.56
CA LYS A 13 -34.74 -33.01 -23.70
C LYS A 13 -34.44 -32.76 -25.18
N THR A 14 -34.21 -31.50 -25.54
CA THR A 14 -33.57 -31.18 -26.81
C THR A 14 -32.09 -31.59 -26.74
N ASN A 15 -31.79 -32.79 -27.25
CA ASN A 15 -30.42 -33.16 -27.61
C ASN A 15 -29.96 -32.24 -28.75
N LYS A 16 -29.34 -31.11 -28.41
CA LYS A 16 -28.43 -30.43 -29.32
C LYS A 16 -27.03 -30.93 -28.99
N GLU A 17 -26.50 -31.77 -29.87
CA GLU A 17 -25.08 -32.12 -29.87
C GLU A 17 -24.25 -30.82 -29.90
N PRO A 18 -23.14 -30.75 -29.14
CA PRO A 18 -22.22 -29.63 -29.25
C PRO A 18 -21.63 -29.59 -30.66
N PRO A 19 -21.39 -28.40 -31.25
CA PRO A 19 -20.85 -28.29 -32.59
C PRO A 19 -19.50 -29.01 -32.67
N ASN A 20 -19.28 -29.68 -33.80
CA ASN A 20 -18.03 -30.34 -34.11
C ASN A 20 -16.88 -29.30 -34.07
N TYR A 21 -15.69 -29.71 -33.62
CA TYR A 21 -14.48 -28.88 -33.54
C TYR A 21 -14.22 -28.11 -34.84
N ASP A 22 -14.53 -28.73 -35.99
CA ASP A 22 -14.40 -28.11 -37.31
C ASP A 22 -15.42 -26.98 -37.57
N GLU A 23 -16.64 -27.08 -37.04
CA GLU A 23 -17.66 -26.01 -37.14
C GLU A 23 -17.34 -24.83 -36.23
N ALA A 24 -16.78 -25.09 -35.04
CA ALA A 24 -16.32 -24.04 -34.14
C ALA A 24 -15.14 -23.25 -34.73
N MET A 25 -14.20 -23.95 -35.40
CA MET A 25 -13.08 -23.33 -36.10
C MET A 25 -13.51 -22.60 -37.39
N ALA A 26 -14.53 -23.09 -38.10
CA ALA A 26 -15.09 -22.41 -39.26
C ALA A 26 -15.83 -21.10 -38.87
N SER A 27 -16.55 -21.11 -37.75
CA SER A 27 -17.24 -19.91 -37.23
C SER A 27 -16.25 -18.85 -36.73
N ALA A 28 -15.14 -19.27 -36.12
CA ALA A 28 -14.03 -18.38 -35.74
C ALA A 28 -13.31 -17.78 -36.98
N ARG A 29 -13.15 -18.56 -38.06
CA ARG A 29 -12.60 -18.07 -39.34
C ARG A 29 -13.56 -17.08 -40.03
N ALA A 30 -14.87 -17.31 -39.96
CA ALA A 30 -15.87 -16.42 -40.54
C ALA A 30 -15.97 -15.07 -39.79
N MET A 31 -15.81 -15.06 -38.46
CA MET A 31 -15.75 -13.83 -37.67
C MET A 31 -14.45 -13.03 -37.89
N ALA A 32 -13.35 -13.68 -38.26
CA ALA A 32 -12.08 -13.02 -38.56
C ALA A 32 -12.06 -12.29 -39.93
N ILE A 33 -12.96 -12.62 -40.85
CA ILE A 33 -13.02 -12.02 -42.20
C ILE A 33 -13.75 -10.65 -42.19
N ASN A 34 -14.53 -10.32 -41.16
CA ASN A 34 -15.36 -9.11 -41.13
C ASN A 34 -14.77 -7.91 -40.36
N ASN A 35 -13.54 -7.99 -39.86
CA ASN A 35 -12.85 -6.88 -39.20
C ASN A 35 -11.52 -6.57 -39.91
N GLU A 36 -11.59 -5.98 -41.10
CA GLU A 36 -10.43 -5.34 -41.72
C GLU A 36 -10.15 -3.99 -41.04
N ALA A 37 -9.24 -4.00 -40.07
CA ALA A 37 -8.42 -2.86 -39.69
C ALA A 37 -6.95 -3.22 -39.98
N PRO A 38 -6.10 -2.27 -40.41
CA PRO A 38 -5.05 -2.53 -41.37
C PRO A 38 -3.90 -3.36 -40.81
N VAL A 39 -3.61 -4.44 -41.54
CA VAL A 39 -2.38 -5.23 -41.45
C VAL A 39 -1.20 -4.35 -41.86
N HIS A 40 -0.55 -3.71 -40.90
CA HIS A 40 0.80 -3.15 -41.07
C HIS A 40 1.82 -4.00 -40.30
N SER A 41 2.50 -4.86 -41.07
CA SER A 41 3.90 -5.29 -40.90
C SER A 41 4.34 -5.87 -39.53
N MET A 42 4.04 -7.14 -39.24
CA MET A 42 4.90 -7.94 -38.34
C MET A 42 6.11 -8.48 -39.13
N GLY A 43 7.06 -7.60 -39.44
CA GLY A 43 8.35 -7.94 -40.01
C GLY A 43 9.49 -7.51 -39.09
N ARG A 44 10.34 -8.47 -38.66
CA ARG A 44 11.69 -8.27 -38.06
C ARG A 44 11.83 -7.55 -36.69
N GLY A 45 10.78 -7.33 -35.90
CA GLY A 45 10.86 -6.51 -34.68
C GLY A 45 11.01 -7.22 -33.32
N VAL A 46 10.37 -8.37 -33.10
CA VAL A 46 10.22 -8.93 -31.74
C VAL A 46 11.45 -9.74 -31.35
N ARG A 47 12.25 -9.21 -30.41
CA ARG A 47 13.42 -9.90 -29.84
C ARG A 47 13.17 -10.48 -28.45
N LEU A 48 12.06 -10.14 -27.81
CA LEU A 48 11.71 -10.57 -26.45
C LEU A 48 10.28 -11.10 -26.42
N ALA A 49 10.04 -12.13 -25.61
CA ALA A 49 8.71 -12.70 -25.36
C ALA A 49 8.62 -13.15 -23.90
N MET A 50 7.42 -13.39 -23.39
CA MET A 50 7.21 -13.76 -22.00
C MET A 50 6.19 -14.86 -21.82
N ILE A 51 6.49 -15.81 -20.92
CA ILE A 51 5.51 -16.73 -20.35
C ILE A 51 5.21 -16.25 -18.93
N SER A 52 3.95 -15.98 -18.61
CA SER A 52 3.54 -15.65 -17.24
C SER A 52 2.58 -16.70 -16.69
N PHE A 53 2.67 -16.95 -15.38
CA PHE A 53 1.82 -17.91 -14.68
C PHE A 53 0.77 -17.17 -13.87
N ALA A 54 -0.47 -17.67 -13.88
CA ALA A 54 -1.58 -17.03 -13.20
C ALA A 54 -2.56 -18.03 -12.59
N TRP A 55 -3.22 -17.60 -11.52
CA TRP A 55 -4.16 -18.38 -10.72
C TRP A 55 -3.57 -19.73 -10.32
N THR A 56 -4.39 -20.76 -10.21
CA THR A 56 -3.95 -22.11 -9.87
C THR A 56 -3.55 -22.94 -11.08
N ASP A 57 -3.86 -22.48 -12.31
CA ASP A 57 -3.84 -23.34 -13.49
C ASP A 57 -3.67 -22.64 -14.85
N ARG A 58 -3.25 -21.36 -14.91
CA ARG A 58 -3.18 -20.61 -16.18
C ARG A 58 -1.75 -20.22 -16.58
N ILE A 59 -1.46 -20.36 -17.87
CA ILE A 59 -0.22 -19.92 -18.52
C ILE A 59 -0.59 -18.89 -19.58
N ARG A 60 0.04 -17.72 -19.57
CA ARG A 60 -0.15 -16.69 -20.61
C ARG A 60 1.10 -16.52 -21.45
N LEU A 61 0.91 -16.51 -22.76
CA LEU A 61 1.95 -16.29 -23.76
C LEU A 61 1.85 -14.86 -24.27
N ILE A 62 2.88 -14.06 -24.02
CA ILE A 62 2.91 -12.63 -24.32
C ILE A 62 4.01 -12.39 -25.35
N GLN A 63 3.66 -11.74 -26.46
CA GLN A 63 4.57 -11.38 -27.56
C GLN A 63 5.33 -12.55 -28.22
N PHE A 64 4.83 -13.79 -28.09
CA PHE A 64 5.37 -14.89 -28.89
C PHE A 64 4.86 -14.83 -30.33
N PRO A 65 5.72 -15.09 -31.34
CA PRO A 65 5.27 -15.23 -32.72
C PRO A 65 4.27 -16.38 -32.88
N GLU A 66 3.38 -16.24 -33.86
CA GLU A 66 2.31 -17.20 -34.14
C GLU A 66 2.79 -18.67 -34.27
N PRO A 67 3.94 -19.00 -34.88
CA PRO A 67 4.42 -20.39 -34.95
C PRO A 67 4.81 -21.02 -33.60
N ILE A 68 5.21 -20.20 -32.62
CA ILE A 68 5.69 -20.68 -31.32
C ILE A 68 4.53 -21.08 -30.40
N ILE A 69 3.37 -20.46 -30.58
CA ILE A 69 2.18 -20.73 -29.78
C ILE A 69 1.74 -22.21 -29.91
N PRO A 70 1.51 -22.76 -31.13
CA PRO A 70 1.17 -24.18 -31.30
C PRO A 70 2.26 -25.14 -30.83
N LEU A 71 3.53 -24.73 -30.82
CA LEU A 71 4.62 -25.54 -30.27
C LEU A 71 4.46 -25.71 -28.76
N ILE A 72 4.28 -24.61 -28.02
CA ILE A 72 4.09 -24.65 -26.57
C ILE A 72 2.83 -25.46 -26.20
N THR A 73 1.73 -25.24 -26.91
CA THR A 73 0.48 -25.99 -26.70
C THR A 73 0.68 -27.49 -26.86
N ARG A 74 1.35 -27.94 -27.95
CA ARG A 74 1.65 -29.37 -28.18
C ARG A 74 2.54 -29.98 -27.10
N VAL A 75 3.51 -29.22 -26.59
CA VAL A 75 4.37 -29.66 -25.49
C VAL A 75 3.54 -29.88 -24.23
N LEU A 76 2.65 -28.94 -23.89
CA LEU A 76 1.76 -29.06 -22.74
C LEU A 76 0.79 -30.24 -22.91
N GLU A 77 0.17 -30.42 -24.08
CA GLU A 77 -0.72 -31.57 -24.35
C GLU A 77 0.00 -32.91 -24.18
N LYS A 78 1.28 -32.98 -24.56
CA LYS A 78 2.09 -34.19 -24.46
C LYS A 78 2.55 -34.49 -23.04
N LEU A 79 2.97 -33.46 -22.29
CA LEU A 79 3.67 -33.64 -21.01
C LEU A 79 2.80 -33.40 -19.77
N TRP A 80 1.70 -32.67 -19.91
CA TRP A 80 0.76 -32.44 -18.82
C TRP A 80 -0.32 -33.54 -18.81
N PRO A 81 -0.31 -34.48 -17.86
CA PRO A 81 -1.11 -35.70 -17.92
C PRO A 81 -2.61 -35.46 -17.86
N LYS A 82 -3.04 -34.35 -17.23
CA LYS A 82 -4.46 -33.99 -17.15
C LYS A 82 -4.98 -33.29 -18.40
N GLY A 83 -4.10 -32.88 -19.32
CA GLY A 83 -4.45 -32.19 -20.55
C GLY A 83 -4.92 -30.74 -20.38
N LEU A 84 -5.20 -30.08 -21.50
CA LEU A 84 -5.62 -28.69 -21.53
C LEU A 84 -7.14 -28.56 -21.32
N GLN A 85 -7.56 -27.49 -20.64
CA GLN A 85 -8.98 -27.18 -20.45
C GLN A 85 -9.48 -26.19 -21.51
N LYS A 86 -8.72 -25.12 -21.76
CA LYS A 86 -9.11 -24.07 -22.72
C LYS A 86 -7.88 -23.27 -23.17
N ALA A 87 -7.87 -22.80 -24.41
CA ALA A 87 -6.98 -21.74 -24.87
C ALA A 87 -7.83 -20.60 -25.42
N GLN A 88 -7.54 -19.35 -25.05
CA GLN A 88 -8.31 -18.19 -25.49
C GLN A 88 -7.45 -16.92 -25.51
N PRO A 89 -7.77 -15.93 -26.37
CA PRO A 89 -7.21 -14.59 -26.25
C PRO A 89 -7.53 -13.99 -24.87
N PHE A 90 -6.58 -13.26 -24.30
CA PHE A 90 -6.71 -12.54 -23.04
C PHE A 90 -5.87 -11.26 -23.11
N GLU A 91 -6.52 -10.12 -23.30
CA GLU A 91 -5.84 -8.84 -23.59
C GLU A 91 -4.80 -9.02 -24.70
N ASP A 92 -3.58 -8.50 -24.53
CA ASP A 92 -2.45 -8.63 -25.46
C ASP A 92 -1.71 -9.98 -25.35
N SER A 93 -2.39 -11.04 -24.91
CA SER A 93 -1.80 -12.36 -24.68
C SER A 93 -2.72 -13.51 -25.09
N LEU A 94 -2.15 -14.71 -25.22
CA LEU A 94 -2.93 -15.94 -25.28
C LEU A 94 -2.88 -16.64 -23.93
N GLU A 95 -4.04 -16.89 -23.32
CA GLU A 95 -4.16 -17.62 -22.07
C GLU A 95 -4.55 -19.07 -22.31
N ILE A 96 -3.73 -19.98 -21.79
CA ILE A 96 -3.94 -21.44 -21.77
C ILE A 96 -4.29 -21.84 -20.34
N LYS A 97 -5.46 -22.44 -20.14
CA LYS A 97 -5.92 -23.03 -18.89
C LYS A 97 -5.68 -24.53 -18.90
N LEU A 98 -4.97 -25.02 -17.89
CA LEU A 98 -4.67 -26.44 -17.67
C LEU A 98 -5.82 -27.11 -16.89
N ARG A 99 -6.05 -28.41 -17.08
CA ARG A 99 -6.94 -29.18 -16.19
C ARG A 99 -6.18 -29.52 -14.90
N GLY A 100 -6.79 -29.30 -13.74
CA GLY A 100 -6.14 -29.50 -12.43
C GLY A 100 -5.73 -28.17 -11.79
N ASN A 101 -4.86 -28.22 -10.77
CA ASN A 101 -4.38 -27.02 -10.07
C ASN A 101 -2.85 -27.05 -9.92
N PRO A 102 -2.08 -27.09 -11.04
CA PRO A 102 -0.64 -27.30 -11.02
C PRO A 102 0.18 -26.20 -10.31
N PHE A 103 -0.39 -25.00 -10.14
CA PHE A 103 0.24 -23.86 -9.48
C PHE A 103 -0.32 -23.59 -8.08
N HIS A 104 -1.14 -24.49 -7.54
CA HIS A 104 -1.61 -24.44 -6.17
C HIS A 104 -0.82 -25.43 -5.29
N HIS A 105 -0.84 -25.20 -3.98
CA HIS A 105 -0.30 -26.17 -3.03
C HIS A 105 -1.18 -27.43 -3.02
N GLY A 106 -0.74 -28.51 -3.68
CA GLY A 106 -1.54 -29.73 -3.86
C GLY A 106 -0.71 -31.02 -3.90
N ALA A 107 -1.30 -32.06 -4.50
CA ALA A 107 -0.72 -33.41 -4.60
C ALA A 107 0.65 -33.43 -5.31
N ASP A 108 1.56 -34.27 -4.84
CA ASP A 108 2.96 -34.28 -5.31
C ASP A 108 3.10 -34.72 -6.78
N ASP A 109 2.20 -35.55 -7.29
CA ASP A 109 2.22 -36.00 -8.69
C ASP A 109 2.02 -34.84 -9.68
N GLU A 110 1.09 -33.92 -9.39
CA GLU A 110 0.88 -32.72 -10.23
C GLU A 110 2.09 -31.79 -10.18
N LYS A 111 2.73 -31.67 -9.01
CA LYS A 111 3.93 -30.84 -8.79
C LYS A 111 5.12 -31.33 -9.60
N ILE A 112 5.31 -32.64 -9.71
CA ILE A 112 6.39 -33.19 -10.55
C ILE A 112 6.02 -33.03 -12.03
N ALA A 113 4.80 -33.39 -12.41
CA ALA A 113 4.35 -33.32 -13.80
C ALA A 113 4.42 -31.90 -14.39
N ILE A 114 4.05 -30.86 -13.63
CA ILE A 114 4.17 -29.48 -14.11
C ILE A 114 5.63 -29.08 -14.32
N ARG A 115 6.55 -29.46 -13.42
CA ARG A 115 7.99 -29.15 -13.56
C ARG A 115 8.58 -29.83 -14.79
N VAL A 116 8.18 -31.07 -15.07
CA VAL A 116 8.55 -31.80 -16.31
C VAL A 116 7.99 -31.07 -17.54
N SER A 117 6.73 -30.64 -17.50
CA SER A 117 6.08 -29.92 -18.61
C SER A 117 6.77 -28.59 -18.92
N LEU A 118 7.14 -27.84 -17.88
CA LEU A 118 7.86 -26.57 -18.02
C LEU A 118 9.28 -26.77 -18.55
N MET A 119 10.01 -27.81 -18.12
CA MET A 119 11.32 -28.14 -18.72
C MET A 119 11.18 -28.51 -20.20
N GLY A 120 10.12 -29.23 -20.58
CA GLY A 120 9.84 -29.53 -21.98
C GLY A 120 9.56 -28.29 -22.82
N ILE A 121 8.91 -27.27 -22.24
CA ILE A 121 8.73 -25.97 -22.89
C ILE A 121 10.09 -25.30 -23.11
N LEU A 122 10.94 -25.24 -22.07
CA LEU A 122 12.27 -24.65 -22.18
C LEU A 122 13.14 -25.35 -23.23
N GLU A 123 13.09 -26.68 -23.29
CA GLU A 123 13.80 -27.47 -24.30
C GLU A 123 13.30 -27.17 -25.72
N SER A 124 11.98 -27.13 -25.91
CA SER A 124 11.38 -26.91 -27.22
C SER A 124 11.60 -25.48 -27.71
N LEU A 125 11.51 -24.49 -26.82
CA LEU A 125 11.80 -23.09 -27.13
C LEU A 125 13.28 -22.87 -27.49
N ALA A 126 14.21 -23.52 -26.78
CA ALA A 126 15.64 -23.43 -27.09
C ALA A 126 15.96 -23.94 -28.52
N LYS A 127 15.27 -25.00 -28.97
CA LYS A 127 15.38 -25.53 -30.34
C LYS A 127 14.86 -24.56 -31.40
N GLU A 128 13.93 -23.69 -31.05
CA GLU A 128 13.44 -22.60 -31.92
C GLU A 128 14.21 -21.28 -31.72
N GLY A 129 15.30 -21.29 -30.94
CA GLY A 129 16.13 -20.11 -30.69
C GLY A 129 15.59 -19.17 -29.61
N TRP A 130 14.52 -19.52 -28.90
CA TRP A 130 14.00 -18.73 -27.78
C TRP A 130 14.67 -19.15 -26.47
N HIS A 131 15.61 -18.34 -26.00
CA HIS A 131 16.38 -18.62 -24.79
C HIS A 131 15.90 -17.79 -23.62
N ILE A 132 15.74 -18.43 -22.46
CA ILE A 132 15.42 -17.72 -21.22
C ILE A 132 16.55 -16.77 -20.84
N LEU A 133 16.20 -15.55 -20.41
CA LEU A 133 17.19 -14.59 -19.92
C LEU A 133 17.61 -14.96 -18.48
N PRO A 134 18.92 -15.06 -18.19
CA PRO A 134 19.42 -15.25 -16.84
C PRO A 134 18.89 -14.18 -15.89
N GLY A 135 18.30 -14.59 -14.76
CA GLY A 135 17.70 -13.66 -13.80
C GLY A 135 16.37 -13.02 -14.25
N GLY A 136 15.81 -13.42 -15.39
CA GLY A 136 14.50 -12.98 -15.89
C GLY A 136 13.30 -13.68 -15.26
N GLY A 137 13.53 -14.65 -14.36
CA GLY A 137 12.50 -15.11 -13.42
C GLY A 137 12.36 -14.09 -12.30
N ARG A 138 11.13 -13.75 -11.89
CA ARG A 138 10.74 -12.71 -10.89
C ARG A 138 10.48 -11.29 -11.39
N VAL A 139 10.18 -11.10 -12.68
CA VAL A 139 9.65 -9.80 -13.20
C VAL A 139 8.25 -9.46 -12.63
N THR A 140 7.68 -10.34 -11.80
CA THR A 140 6.29 -10.33 -11.34
C THR A 140 6.00 -9.49 -10.11
N ARG A 141 6.99 -8.72 -9.63
CA ARG A 141 6.77 -7.68 -8.61
C ARG A 141 6.44 -6.30 -9.21
N LEU A 142 6.23 -6.22 -10.53
CA LEU A 142 5.68 -5.01 -11.14
C LEU A 142 4.20 -4.92 -10.74
N GLY A 143 3.86 -3.97 -9.87
CA GLY A 143 2.48 -3.66 -9.45
C GLY A 143 1.86 -4.63 -8.42
N ASN A 144 0.69 -4.24 -7.88
CA ASN A 144 -0.07 -5.04 -6.91
C ASN A 144 -1.15 -5.87 -7.62
N TYR A 145 -0.74 -6.91 -8.34
CA TYR A 145 -1.64 -7.73 -9.16
C TYR A 145 -1.95 -9.11 -8.55
N ALA A 146 -1.64 -9.32 -7.26
CA ALA A 146 -1.97 -10.57 -6.57
C ALA A 146 -3.47 -10.87 -6.61
N ALA A 147 -4.32 -9.84 -6.54
CA ALA A 147 -5.78 -9.96 -6.67
C ALA A 147 -6.24 -10.48 -8.04
N PHE A 148 -5.40 -10.37 -9.07
CA PHE A 148 -5.65 -10.89 -10.42
C PHE A 148 -4.97 -12.26 -10.65
N GLY A 149 -4.51 -12.88 -9.56
CA GLY A 149 -3.90 -14.20 -9.56
C GLY A 149 -2.51 -14.24 -10.18
N GLN A 150 -1.82 -13.10 -10.37
CA GLN A 150 -0.50 -13.09 -10.97
C GLN A 150 0.51 -13.85 -10.09
N LYS A 151 1.25 -14.79 -10.69
CA LYS A 151 2.36 -15.54 -10.07
C LYS A 151 3.68 -15.10 -10.71
N ASP A 152 4.66 -15.97 -10.86
CA ASP A 152 5.95 -15.67 -11.49
C ASP A 152 5.89 -15.69 -13.04
N SER A 153 6.97 -15.34 -13.71
CA SER A 153 7.07 -15.24 -15.16
C SER A 153 8.49 -15.50 -15.66
N TRP A 154 8.62 -15.84 -16.93
CA TRP A 154 9.87 -16.03 -17.63
C TRP A 154 9.95 -15.13 -18.85
N VAL A 155 11.09 -14.45 -18.99
CA VAL A 155 11.41 -13.64 -20.17
C VAL A 155 12.37 -14.41 -21.07
N PHE A 156 12.03 -14.44 -22.35
CA PHE A 156 12.78 -15.10 -23.40
C PHE A 156 13.34 -14.07 -24.38
N ARG A 157 14.49 -14.39 -24.96
CA ARG A 157 15.12 -13.64 -26.04
C ARG A 157 15.36 -14.56 -27.23
N LEU A 158 15.03 -14.07 -28.42
CA LEU A 158 15.37 -14.74 -29.66
C LEU A 158 16.89 -14.67 -29.90
N GLN A 159 17.51 -15.83 -30.05
CA GLN A 159 18.92 -16.04 -30.42
C GLN A 159 19.01 -17.26 -31.35
N GLU A 160 20.22 -17.75 -31.63
CA GLU A 160 20.40 -18.95 -32.45
C GLU A 160 19.82 -20.20 -31.76
N PRO A 161 19.13 -21.09 -32.51
CA PRO A 161 18.71 -22.41 -32.04
C PRO A 161 19.82 -23.20 -31.34
N ARG A 162 19.51 -23.80 -30.19
CA ARG A 162 20.44 -24.69 -29.48
C ARG A 162 19.70 -25.85 -28.83
N VAL A 163 20.40 -26.97 -28.69
CA VAL A 163 19.95 -28.07 -27.86
C VAL A 163 20.42 -27.80 -26.44
N ALA A 164 19.48 -27.79 -25.49
CA ALA A 164 19.76 -27.64 -24.07
C ALA A 164 19.09 -28.79 -23.30
N SER A 165 19.81 -29.38 -22.35
CA SER A 165 19.26 -30.36 -21.42
C SER A 165 19.04 -29.67 -20.08
N TRP A 166 17.85 -29.80 -19.51
CA TRP A 166 17.43 -29.04 -18.31
C TRP A 166 17.30 -29.96 -17.09
N LEU A 167 17.75 -29.47 -15.94
CA LEU A 167 17.59 -30.02 -14.61
C LEU A 167 16.70 -29.07 -13.81
N CYS A 168 15.73 -29.61 -13.08
CA CYS A 168 14.90 -28.84 -12.15
C CYS A 168 15.22 -29.25 -10.71
N ILE A 169 15.41 -28.25 -9.85
CA ILE A 169 15.66 -28.41 -8.42
C ILE A 169 14.56 -27.69 -7.65
N SER A 170 13.89 -28.39 -6.75
CA SER A 170 12.80 -27.81 -5.95
C SER A 170 13.04 -28.04 -4.47
N PHE A 171 12.83 -27.00 -3.68
CA PHE A 171 12.77 -27.11 -2.22
C PHE A 171 11.33 -27.41 -1.83
N MET A 172 11.09 -28.56 -1.21
CA MET A 172 9.76 -29.09 -0.93
C MET A 172 9.57 -29.26 0.58
N ASN A 173 8.33 -29.09 1.03
CA ASN A 173 7.94 -29.22 2.44
C ASN A 173 8.90 -28.43 3.35
N ALA A 174 9.39 -29.05 4.42
CA ALA A 174 10.26 -28.42 5.40
C ALA A 174 11.76 -28.76 5.24
N ASP A 175 12.04 -29.91 4.62
CA ASP A 175 13.31 -30.64 4.71
C ASP A 175 13.64 -31.52 3.49
N VAL A 176 12.87 -31.46 2.39
CA VAL A 176 13.10 -32.28 1.17
C VAL A 176 13.56 -31.49 -0.08
N LEU A 177 14.71 -31.84 -0.66
CA LEU A 177 15.19 -31.31 -1.95
C LEU A 177 14.87 -32.29 -3.09
N HIS A 178 14.08 -31.89 -4.07
CA HIS A 178 13.79 -32.67 -5.27
C HIS A 178 14.76 -32.29 -6.40
N LEU A 179 15.34 -33.31 -7.03
CA LEU A 179 16.11 -33.19 -8.26
C LEU A 179 15.35 -33.94 -9.35
N ILE A 180 14.84 -33.21 -10.35
CA ILE A 180 14.03 -33.75 -11.44
C ILE A 180 14.84 -33.66 -12.73
N ASN A 181 14.96 -34.79 -13.43
CA ASN A 181 15.87 -34.99 -14.57
C ASN A 181 17.36 -34.89 -14.18
N SER A 182 17.71 -35.46 -13.01
CA SER A 182 19.09 -35.53 -12.55
C SER A 182 19.76 -36.84 -12.95
N SER A 183 21.07 -36.78 -13.21
CA SER A 183 21.90 -37.98 -13.32
C SER A 183 22.16 -38.60 -11.94
N THR A 184 22.46 -39.90 -11.90
CA THR A 184 22.83 -40.57 -10.63
C THR A 184 24.11 -40.00 -10.06
N GLU A 185 25.06 -39.66 -10.91
CA GLU A 185 26.37 -39.09 -10.57
C GLU A 185 26.21 -37.75 -9.83
N LEU A 186 25.38 -36.85 -10.38
CA LEU A 186 25.06 -35.57 -9.73
C LEU A 186 24.37 -35.77 -8.37
N ALA A 187 23.40 -36.68 -8.28
CA ALA A 187 22.71 -36.94 -7.02
C ALA A 187 23.70 -37.48 -5.95
N THR A 188 24.60 -38.39 -6.33
CA THR A 188 25.66 -38.90 -5.45
C THR A 188 26.63 -37.80 -5.03
N ALA A 189 27.04 -36.93 -5.96
CA ALA A 189 27.90 -35.79 -5.65
C ALA A 189 27.24 -34.83 -4.65
N LEU A 190 25.94 -34.55 -4.79
CA LEU A 190 25.18 -33.72 -3.87
C LEU A 190 25.03 -34.35 -2.48
N ILE A 191 24.77 -35.66 -2.41
CA ILE A 191 24.75 -36.39 -1.13
C ILE A 191 26.10 -36.27 -0.44
N SER A 192 27.20 -36.43 -1.18
CA SER A 192 28.56 -36.26 -0.65
C SER A 192 28.82 -34.83 -0.18
N ALA A 193 28.39 -33.82 -0.95
CA ALA A 193 28.59 -32.41 -0.63
C ALA A 193 27.79 -31.96 0.61
N PHE A 194 26.57 -32.50 0.78
CA PHE A 194 25.74 -32.21 1.95
C PHE A 194 26.14 -33.02 3.19
N GLY A 195 26.85 -34.13 3.00
CA GLY A 195 27.45 -34.92 4.07
C GLY A 195 26.42 -35.45 5.08
N ASP A 196 26.72 -35.26 6.36
CA ASP A 196 25.92 -35.76 7.48
C ASP A 196 24.55 -35.09 7.62
N ARG A 197 24.25 -34.06 6.83
CA ARG A 197 22.97 -33.33 6.85
C ARG A 197 21.84 -34.10 6.18
N VAL A 198 22.15 -35.03 5.28
CA VAL A 198 21.17 -35.85 4.57
C VAL A 198 20.72 -37.01 5.48
N GLU A 199 19.41 -37.15 5.66
CA GLU A 199 18.78 -38.27 6.37
C GLU A 199 18.68 -39.49 5.45
N LYS A 200 18.14 -39.29 4.24
CA LYS A 200 17.97 -40.33 3.23
C LYS A 200 17.81 -39.73 1.83
N CYS A 201 18.05 -40.55 0.82
CA CYS A 201 17.73 -40.24 -0.57
C CYS A 201 16.76 -41.29 -1.12
N ASN A 202 15.56 -40.88 -1.51
CA ASN A 202 14.66 -41.73 -2.30
C ASN A 202 15.04 -41.58 -3.78
N LYS A 203 14.98 -42.68 -4.54
CA LYS A 203 15.33 -42.69 -5.96
C LYS A 203 14.26 -43.38 -6.78
N GLU A 204 13.72 -42.67 -7.76
CA GLU A 204 12.91 -43.26 -8.82
C GLU A 204 13.77 -43.40 -10.08
N LEU A 205 14.40 -44.58 -10.22
CA LEU A 205 15.38 -44.89 -11.27
C LEU A 205 14.87 -44.68 -12.70
N VAL A 206 13.57 -44.83 -12.92
CA VAL A 206 12.93 -44.76 -14.24
C VAL A 206 12.66 -43.31 -14.67
N SER A 207 12.35 -42.42 -13.73
CA SER A 207 11.95 -41.03 -14.01
C SER A 207 13.11 -40.02 -13.88
N GLY A 208 14.25 -40.43 -13.33
CA GLY A 208 15.37 -39.52 -13.05
C GLY A 208 15.05 -38.51 -11.95
N VAL A 209 14.11 -38.85 -11.06
CA VAL A 209 13.70 -38.06 -9.90
C VAL A 209 14.38 -38.58 -8.64
N PHE A 210 15.03 -37.68 -7.91
CA PHE A 210 15.68 -37.96 -6.63
C PHE A 210 15.11 -37.03 -5.56
N GLU A 211 14.80 -37.58 -4.40
CA GLU A 211 14.35 -36.81 -3.25
C GLU A 211 15.37 -36.94 -2.13
N LEU A 212 16.07 -35.85 -1.82
CA LEU A 212 17.04 -35.79 -0.74
C LEU A 212 16.35 -35.21 0.48
N LYS A 213 16.10 -36.05 1.49
CA LYS A 213 15.55 -35.61 2.77
C LYS A 213 16.67 -35.24 3.73
N PHE A 214 16.58 -34.07 4.35
CA PHE A 214 17.51 -33.57 5.35
C PHE A 214 17.07 -33.94 6.77
N LYS A 215 18.03 -34.10 7.68
CA LYS A 215 17.77 -34.43 9.10
C LYS A 215 17.07 -33.31 9.87
N GLU A 216 17.22 -32.06 9.42
CA GLU A 216 16.58 -30.89 10.02
C GLU A 216 15.75 -30.13 8.96
N PRO A 217 14.64 -29.48 9.37
CA PRO A 217 13.81 -28.66 8.49
C PRO A 217 14.42 -27.28 8.23
N TYR A 218 15.45 -27.25 7.38
CA TYR A 218 16.31 -26.08 7.17
C TYR A 218 15.62 -24.87 6.56
N TRP A 219 14.54 -25.03 5.80
CA TRP A 219 13.85 -23.91 5.14
C TRP A 219 12.46 -23.57 5.70
N ALA A 220 11.90 -24.37 6.63
CA ALA A 220 10.62 -24.07 7.26
C ALA A 220 10.70 -23.58 8.72
N LYS A 221 11.86 -23.68 9.40
CA LYS A 221 12.01 -23.16 10.77
C LYS A 221 12.39 -21.67 10.78
N PRO A 222 11.53 -20.76 11.27
CA PRO A 222 11.90 -19.36 11.49
C PRO A 222 12.86 -19.30 12.69
N SER A 223 14.13 -19.54 12.44
CA SER A 223 15.20 -19.52 13.44
C SER A 223 16.47 -18.91 12.84
N PRO A 224 17.31 -18.22 13.65
CA PRO A 224 18.61 -17.75 13.18
C PRO A 224 19.46 -18.87 12.57
N LYS A 225 19.41 -20.08 13.16
CA LYS A 225 20.10 -21.28 12.65
C LYS A 225 19.58 -21.68 11.26
N GLY A 226 18.27 -21.79 11.07
CA GLY A 226 17.65 -22.12 9.77
C GLY A 226 17.95 -21.07 8.69
N MET A 227 17.91 -19.79 9.06
CA MET A 227 18.25 -18.67 8.16
C MET A 227 19.66 -18.80 7.59
N VAL A 228 20.64 -19.16 8.41
CA VAL A 228 22.03 -19.31 7.96
C VAL A 228 22.24 -20.67 7.26
N GLN A 229 21.77 -21.76 7.84
CA GLN A 229 22.05 -23.11 7.32
C GLN A 229 21.41 -23.38 5.97
N SER A 230 20.19 -22.86 5.71
CA SER A 230 19.57 -22.95 4.38
C SER A 230 20.43 -22.31 3.30
N ARG A 231 21.05 -21.15 3.59
CA ARG A 231 21.96 -20.46 2.66
C ARG A 231 23.25 -21.24 2.44
N VAL A 232 23.82 -21.83 3.50
CA VAL A 232 25.00 -22.70 3.38
C VAL A 232 24.71 -23.91 2.49
N ILE A 233 23.54 -24.54 2.64
CA ILE A 233 23.11 -25.65 1.77
C ILE A 233 22.97 -25.18 0.31
N VAL A 234 22.37 -24.02 0.08
CA VAL A 234 22.25 -23.45 -1.27
C VAL A 234 23.62 -23.16 -1.89
N LEU A 235 24.59 -22.68 -1.11
CA LEU A 235 25.96 -22.45 -1.60
C LEU A 235 26.65 -23.77 -1.99
N ALA A 236 26.56 -24.80 -1.14
CA ALA A 236 27.12 -26.13 -1.44
C ALA A 236 26.45 -26.76 -2.66
N LEU A 237 25.13 -26.59 -2.80
CA LEU A 237 24.37 -27.01 -3.97
C LEU A 237 24.91 -26.34 -5.25
N MET A 238 25.05 -25.00 -5.24
CA MET A 238 25.54 -24.25 -6.40
C MET A 238 26.95 -24.65 -6.80
N GLN A 239 27.83 -24.80 -5.82
CA GLN A 239 29.21 -25.25 -6.07
C GLN A 239 29.23 -26.63 -6.73
N CYS A 240 28.49 -27.60 -6.19
CA CYS A 240 28.42 -28.95 -6.76
C CYS A 240 27.85 -28.95 -8.19
N LEU A 241 26.85 -28.11 -8.47
CA LEU A 241 26.29 -27.97 -9.82
C LEU A 241 27.31 -27.42 -10.83
N GLU A 242 28.06 -26.38 -10.44
CA GLU A 242 29.12 -25.81 -11.27
C GLU A 242 30.24 -26.83 -11.56
N GLU A 243 30.66 -27.58 -10.53
CA GLU A 243 31.64 -28.67 -10.67
C GLU A 243 31.15 -29.79 -11.63
N GLN A 244 29.84 -30.01 -11.72
CA GLN A 244 29.21 -30.98 -12.63
C GLN A 244 28.79 -30.36 -13.99
N GLY A 245 29.17 -29.11 -14.28
CA GLY A 245 28.95 -28.46 -15.57
C GLY A 245 27.54 -27.90 -15.80
N TYR A 246 26.77 -27.71 -14.73
CA TYR A 246 25.46 -27.04 -14.75
C TYR A 246 25.62 -25.54 -14.49
N THR A 247 24.68 -24.74 -14.99
CA THR A 247 24.64 -23.30 -14.74
C THR A 247 23.24 -22.88 -14.33
N MET A 248 23.10 -21.89 -13.45
CA MET A 248 21.78 -21.35 -13.10
C MET A 248 21.24 -20.41 -14.16
N CYS A 249 20.12 -20.80 -14.78
CA CYS A 249 19.42 -19.95 -15.75
C CYS A 249 18.28 -19.18 -15.13
N THR A 250 17.39 -19.86 -14.41
CA THR A 250 16.19 -19.21 -13.85
C THR A 250 15.78 -19.78 -12.50
N SER A 251 15.02 -18.98 -11.77
CA SER A 251 14.25 -19.40 -10.60
C SER A 251 12.80 -19.03 -10.82
N ILE A 252 11.89 -19.89 -10.39
CA ILE A 252 10.47 -19.66 -10.50
C ILE A 252 9.76 -20.01 -9.20
N ASP A 253 8.82 -19.16 -8.81
CA ASP A 253 7.90 -19.43 -7.71
C ASP A 253 6.49 -19.70 -8.24
N LEU A 254 6.07 -20.97 -8.20
CA LEU A 254 4.82 -21.42 -8.80
C LEU A 254 3.69 -21.55 -7.80
N ASP A 255 3.97 -21.67 -6.51
CA ASP A 255 2.97 -21.82 -5.44
C ASP A 255 3.16 -20.74 -4.36
N SER A 256 2.36 -20.79 -3.30
CA SER A 256 2.50 -19.90 -2.13
C SER A 256 3.16 -20.62 -0.95
N GLY A 257 3.87 -21.72 -1.22
CA GLY A 257 4.56 -22.53 -0.23
C GLY A 257 5.91 -21.93 0.18
N ILE A 258 6.56 -22.57 1.15
CA ILE A 258 7.83 -22.09 1.75
C ILE A 258 9.05 -22.46 0.87
N GLY A 259 8.83 -22.91 -0.38
CA GLY A 259 9.85 -23.51 -1.24
C GLY A 259 9.97 -22.84 -2.61
N ALA A 260 11.19 -22.50 -3.03
CA ALA A 260 11.45 -21.99 -4.38
C ALA A 260 11.79 -23.12 -5.35
N THR A 261 11.52 -22.95 -6.65
CA THR A 261 11.99 -23.86 -7.71
C THR A 261 13.08 -23.20 -8.56
N LYS A 262 14.13 -23.94 -8.92
CA LYS A 262 15.26 -23.49 -9.75
C LYS A 262 15.43 -24.41 -10.94
N VAL A 263 15.72 -23.85 -12.12
CA VAL A 263 15.89 -24.61 -13.36
C VAL A 263 17.23 -24.27 -14.02
N LEU A 264 18.00 -25.30 -14.39
CA LEU A 264 19.42 -25.24 -14.72
C LEU A 264 19.68 -26.05 -16.01
N PRO A 265 20.34 -25.53 -17.05
CA PRO A 265 20.78 -26.35 -18.16
C PRO A 265 22.15 -26.99 -17.92
N LYS A 266 22.41 -28.12 -18.56
CA LYS A 266 23.74 -28.73 -18.70
C LYS A 266 24.47 -28.10 -19.87
N SER A 267 25.64 -27.51 -19.63
CA SER A 267 26.44 -26.87 -20.68
C SER A 267 27.10 -27.93 -21.58
N GLN A 268 26.86 -27.89 -22.90
CA GLN A 268 27.60 -28.67 -23.90
C GLN A 268 28.64 -27.77 -24.57
N LEU A 269 29.87 -27.83 -24.05
CA LEU A 269 31.14 -27.25 -24.55
C LEU A 269 31.18 -25.80 -25.08
N MET A 270 31.79 -24.93 -24.29
CA MET A 270 33.08 -24.27 -24.57
C MET A 270 33.46 -23.52 -23.29
N ARG A 271 34.68 -23.72 -22.76
CA ARG A 271 35.23 -22.83 -21.74
C ARG A 271 35.08 -21.40 -22.26
N PRO A 272 34.39 -20.49 -21.56
CA PRO A 272 34.24 -19.12 -22.06
C PRO A 272 35.54 -18.34 -21.82
N ASN A 273 36.61 -18.69 -22.53
CA ASN A 273 37.68 -17.75 -22.83
C ASN A 273 37.16 -16.79 -23.91
N SER A 274 36.24 -15.88 -23.56
CA SER A 274 35.91 -14.65 -24.32
C SER A 274 34.61 -13.95 -23.91
N LEU A 275 33.93 -14.34 -22.82
CA LEU A 275 33.14 -13.33 -22.11
C LEU A 275 34.15 -12.46 -21.36
N ARG A 276 34.57 -11.36 -21.99
CA ARG A 276 34.89 -10.17 -21.19
C ARG A 276 33.60 -9.84 -20.46
N THR A 277 33.41 -10.43 -19.28
CA THR A 277 32.67 -9.79 -18.22
C THR A 277 33.36 -8.44 -18.04
N MET A 278 32.86 -7.41 -18.70
CA MET A 278 33.04 -6.08 -18.17
C MET A 278 32.40 -6.14 -16.79
N SER A 279 33.21 -6.44 -15.77
CA SER A 279 32.82 -6.18 -14.39
C SER A 279 32.75 -4.67 -14.29
N VAL A 280 31.62 -4.09 -14.67
CA VAL A 280 31.35 -2.68 -14.37
C VAL A 280 31.23 -2.63 -12.86
N LYS A 281 32.28 -2.11 -12.22
CA LYS A 281 32.24 -1.89 -10.78
C LYS A 281 31.18 -0.83 -10.54
N LEU A 282 30.29 -1.06 -9.59
CA LEU A 282 29.23 -0.10 -9.25
C LEU A 282 29.78 1.33 -9.03
N VAL A 283 30.96 1.43 -8.40
CA VAL A 283 31.67 2.68 -8.14
C VAL A 283 32.23 3.39 -9.38
N SER A 284 32.19 2.75 -10.55
CA SER A 284 32.59 3.36 -11.83
C SER A 284 31.44 4.07 -12.55
N LEU A 285 30.22 4.00 -12.01
CA LEU A 285 29.09 4.76 -12.52
C LEU A 285 29.25 6.26 -12.22
N PRO A 286 28.76 7.16 -13.10
CA PRO A 286 28.61 8.58 -12.81
C PRO A 286 27.80 8.82 -11.52
N VAL A 287 28.12 9.91 -10.82
CA VAL A 287 27.47 10.25 -9.54
C VAL A 287 25.96 10.39 -9.67
N ASP A 288 25.45 10.88 -10.81
CA ASP A 288 24.02 11.01 -11.07
C ASP A 288 23.30 9.65 -11.07
N LEU A 289 23.94 8.61 -11.63
CA LEU A 289 23.38 7.26 -11.60
C LEU A 289 23.44 6.66 -10.20
N LEU A 290 24.50 6.94 -9.43
CA LEU A 290 24.59 6.51 -8.04
C LEU A 290 23.54 7.20 -7.16
N MET A 291 23.22 8.47 -7.43
CA MET A 291 22.13 9.19 -6.76
C MET A 291 20.77 8.58 -7.11
N ILE A 292 20.50 8.29 -8.39
CA ILE A 292 19.26 7.62 -8.81
C ILE A 292 19.13 6.25 -8.13
N ILE A 293 20.23 5.46 -8.07
CA ILE A 293 20.23 4.18 -7.37
C ILE A 293 19.88 4.39 -5.90
N ALA A 294 20.52 5.35 -5.23
CA ALA A 294 20.26 5.67 -3.83
C ALA A 294 18.82 6.16 -3.59
N GLU A 295 18.23 6.96 -4.50
CA GLU A 295 16.85 7.43 -4.41
C GLU A 295 15.82 6.32 -4.56
N ASN A 296 16.17 5.22 -5.25
CA ASN A 296 15.31 4.05 -5.42
C ASN A 296 15.48 3.00 -4.29
N LEU A 297 16.36 3.24 -3.31
CA LEU A 297 16.44 2.40 -2.10
C LEU A 297 15.38 2.88 -1.11
N GLU A 298 14.22 2.22 -1.12
CA GLU A 298 13.06 2.59 -0.28
C GLU A 298 13.34 2.42 1.22
N GLU A 299 14.14 1.42 1.60
CA GLU A 299 14.45 1.12 2.99
C GLU A 299 15.68 1.91 3.49
N GLN A 300 15.51 2.66 4.57
CA GLN A 300 16.59 3.47 5.16
C GLN A 300 17.82 2.63 5.56
N ARG A 301 17.61 1.35 5.90
CA ARG A 301 18.69 0.40 6.23
C ARG A 301 19.55 0.08 5.01
N ASP A 302 18.93 -0.11 3.85
CA ASP A 302 19.64 -0.42 2.61
C ASP A 302 20.41 0.80 2.11
N LEU A 303 19.83 2.00 2.26
CA LEU A 303 20.51 3.25 1.97
C LEU A 303 21.71 3.50 2.89
N ALA A 304 21.58 3.20 4.18
CA ALA A 304 22.70 3.26 5.13
C ALA A 304 23.79 2.25 4.79
N ALA A 305 23.43 1.00 4.47
CA ALA A 305 24.36 -0.02 4.03
C ALA A 305 25.06 0.38 2.72
N PHE A 306 24.35 0.99 1.78
CA PHE A 306 24.90 1.52 0.54
C PHE A 306 25.93 2.62 0.80
N SER A 307 25.65 3.53 1.74
CA SER A 307 26.53 4.65 2.09
C SER A 307 27.91 4.22 2.63
N ILE A 308 28.02 3.03 3.23
CA ILE A 308 29.28 2.53 3.80
C ILE A 308 30.12 1.70 2.81
N THR A 309 29.63 1.48 1.59
CA THR A 309 30.33 0.63 0.60
C THR A 309 31.51 1.32 -0.09
N SER A 310 31.44 2.64 -0.30
CA SER A 310 32.51 3.43 -0.93
C SER A 310 32.30 4.92 -0.71
N LYS A 311 33.32 5.74 -0.97
CA LYS A 311 33.22 7.22 -0.89
C LYS A 311 32.19 7.80 -1.86
N CYS A 312 32.15 7.32 -3.11
CA CYS A 312 31.18 7.81 -4.10
C CYS A 312 29.74 7.44 -3.71
N CYS A 313 29.53 6.24 -3.16
CA CYS A 313 28.23 5.83 -2.64
C CYS A 313 27.85 6.64 -1.39
N TYR A 314 28.82 6.96 -0.52
CA TYR A 314 28.62 7.84 0.63
C TYR A 314 28.12 9.23 0.17
N ASP A 315 28.84 9.85 -0.76
CA ASP A 315 28.50 11.19 -1.25
C ASP A 315 27.12 11.24 -1.93
N ALA A 316 26.72 10.17 -2.63
CA ALA A 316 25.40 10.05 -3.24
C ALA A 316 24.28 9.77 -2.21
N ALA A 317 24.53 8.89 -1.24
CA ALA A 317 23.51 8.39 -0.33
C ALA A 317 23.24 9.31 0.88
N VAL A 318 24.27 9.96 1.42
CA VAL A 318 24.18 10.76 2.65
C VAL A 318 23.19 11.92 2.55
N PRO A 319 23.13 12.71 1.45
CA PRO A 319 22.12 13.74 1.31
C PRO A 319 20.69 13.20 1.40
N ILE A 320 20.46 11.99 0.87
CA ILE A 320 19.14 11.32 0.87
C ILE A 320 18.85 10.76 2.26
N LEU A 321 19.83 10.11 2.89
CA LEU A 321 19.70 9.50 4.21
C LEU A 321 19.30 10.51 5.30
N TYR A 322 19.84 11.72 5.23
CA TYR A 322 19.54 12.80 6.18
C TYR A 322 18.42 13.72 5.71
N LYS A 323 17.90 13.57 4.48
CA LYS A 323 16.80 14.39 3.93
C LYS A 323 15.55 14.30 4.80
N THR A 324 15.26 13.10 5.26
CA THR A 324 14.06 12.74 5.99
C THR A 324 14.44 11.97 7.24
N ILE A 325 14.12 12.52 8.41
CA ILE A 325 14.29 11.88 9.71
C ILE A 325 12.90 11.62 10.24
N GLU A 326 12.45 10.37 10.17
CA GLU A 326 11.15 9.95 10.67
C GLU A 326 11.31 8.78 11.62
N LYS A 327 10.77 8.92 12.83
CA LYS A 327 10.67 7.82 13.79
C LYS A 327 9.29 7.89 14.44
N ILE A 328 8.45 6.94 14.02
CA ILE A 328 6.99 6.91 14.24
C ILE A 328 6.65 5.95 15.42
N TYR A 329 7.65 5.34 16.06
CA TYR A 329 7.48 4.47 17.23
C TYR A 329 8.67 4.61 18.16
N PHE A 330 8.41 4.95 19.43
CA PHE A 330 9.38 5.09 20.54
C PHE A 330 10.74 5.67 20.09
N ALA A 331 10.81 7.00 20.03
CA ALA A 331 12.08 7.68 19.85
C ALA A 331 12.95 7.51 21.12
N TYR A 332 13.62 6.37 21.25
CA TYR A 332 14.57 6.12 22.35
C TYR A 332 15.54 7.30 22.51
N ASP A 333 15.72 7.80 23.74
CA ASP A 333 16.55 8.98 24.00
C ASP A 333 17.98 8.78 23.47
N GLN A 334 18.48 7.55 23.50
CA GLN A 334 19.78 7.19 22.90
C GLN A 334 19.85 7.54 21.40
N PHE A 335 18.78 7.34 20.63
CA PHE A 335 18.73 7.72 19.22
C PHE A 335 18.78 9.23 19.05
N LEU A 336 18.00 9.98 19.84
CA LEU A 336 17.96 11.44 19.79
C LEU A 336 19.34 12.02 20.12
N TYR A 337 19.98 11.53 21.18
CA TYR A 337 21.34 11.88 21.55
C TYR A 337 22.34 11.59 20.42
N LEU A 338 22.33 10.38 19.85
CA LEU A 338 23.27 10.02 18.77
C LEU A 338 23.05 10.86 17.51
N LEU A 339 21.81 11.20 17.19
CA LEU A 339 21.47 12.09 16.09
C LEU A 339 22.01 13.50 16.33
N VAL A 340 21.69 14.09 17.49
CA VAL A 340 22.18 15.43 17.88
C VAL A 340 23.70 15.46 17.90
N ARG A 341 24.35 14.50 18.56
CA ARG A 341 25.82 14.35 18.55
C ARG A 341 26.37 14.31 17.14
N THR A 342 25.77 13.54 16.24
CA THR A 342 26.23 13.43 14.86
C THR A 342 26.11 14.76 14.11
N LEU A 343 24.99 15.48 14.27
CA LEU A 343 24.78 16.79 13.65
C LEU A 343 25.69 17.87 14.24
N LEU A 344 26.01 17.77 15.53
CA LEU A 344 26.98 18.64 16.21
C LEU A 344 28.39 18.42 15.65
N LEU A 345 28.84 17.17 15.60
CA LEU A 345 30.18 16.80 15.12
C LEU A 345 30.34 16.91 13.59
N LYS A 346 29.26 16.87 12.82
CA LYS A 346 29.26 17.01 11.36
C LYS A 346 28.26 18.08 10.89
N PRO A 347 28.58 19.37 11.03
CA PRO A 347 27.66 20.47 10.67
C PRO A 347 27.21 20.46 9.21
N SER A 348 28.02 19.91 8.29
CA SER A 348 27.67 19.79 6.87
C SER A 348 26.44 18.93 6.60
N LEU A 349 26.02 18.08 7.54
CA LEU A 349 24.82 17.23 7.42
C LEU A 349 23.52 18.00 7.71
N ARG A 350 23.59 19.04 8.55
CA ARG A 350 22.43 19.85 8.99
C ARG A 350 21.66 20.45 7.80
N LYS A 351 22.38 20.81 6.73
CA LYS A 351 21.79 21.43 5.54
C LYS A 351 20.91 20.47 4.72
N TYR A 352 21.07 19.15 4.89
CA TYR A 352 20.31 18.16 4.15
C TYR A 352 18.94 17.90 4.75
N VAL A 353 18.75 18.09 6.06
CA VAL A 353 17.49 17.80 6.75
C VAL A 353 16.37 18.71 6.24
N ARG A 354 15.34 18.09 5.62
CA ARG A 354 14.15 18.76 5.09
C ARG A 354 12.87 18.34 5.79
N LYS A 355 12.80 17.11 6.29
CA LYS A 355 11.63 16.58 7.00
C LYS A 355 12.07 15.97 8.32
N LEU A 356 11.44 16.41 9.40
CA LEU A 356 11.58 15.83 10.74
C LEU A 356 10.20 15.39 11.20
N ARG A 357 10.03 14.11 11.52
CA ARG A 357 8.87 13.61 12.26
C ARG A 357 9.34 12.77 13.44
N LEU A 358 8.95 13.17 14.64
CA LEU A 358 9.26 12.48 15.87
C LEU A 358 7.97 12.22 16.64
N GLU A 359 7.86 11.01 17.14
CA GLU A 359 6.76 10.53 17.99
C GLU A 359 7.37 9.86 19.24
N ASP A 360 6.68 9.98 20.36
CA ASP A 360 6.92 9.29 21.62
C ASP A 360 8.39 9.35 22.12
N TRP A 361 8.79 10.49 22.69
CA TRP A 361 10.05 10.67 23.43
C TRP A 361 9.81 10.95 24.91
N CYS A 362 10.83 10.81 25.76
CA CYS A 362 10.70 11.10 27.18
C CYS A 362 10.55 12.61 27.42
N THR A 363 9.37 13.03 27.89
CA THR A 363 9.01 14.42 28.18
C THR A 363 8.98 14.76 29.67
N HIS A 364 8.89 13.76 30.57
CA HIS A 364 8.87 14.01 32.01
C HIS A 364 9.97 13.21 32.74
N PRO A 365 10.74 13.87 33.65
CA PRO A 365 11.72 13.23 34.53
C PRO A 365 11.29 12.01 35.35
N GLY A 366 9.98 11.85 35.64
CA GLY A 366 9.43 10.82 36.52
C GLY A 366 8.56 9.78 35.83
N LEU A 367 8.30 9.90 34.52
CA LEU A 367 7.60 8.90 33.71
C LEU A 367 8.64 8.23 32.81
N HIS A 368 8.80 6.92 32.95
CA HIS A 368 9.75 6.03 32.25
C HIS A 368 11.19 6.01 32.81
N HIS A 369 11.49 5.01 33.65
CA HIS A 369 12.81 4.77 34.26
C HIS A 369 13.74 3.82 33.48
N HIS A 370 13.57 3.62 32.17
CA HIS A 370 14.32 2.54 31.49
C HIS A 370 15.20 2.90 30.29
N ASP A 371 15.11 4.07 29.64
CA ASP A 371 15.86 4.33 28.38
C ASP A 371 16.51 5.73 28.26
N ARG A 372 17.10 6.29 29.33
CA ARG A 372 17.90 7.53 29.22
C ARG A 372 19.10 7.35 28.29
N ALA A 373 19.47 8.39 27.55
CA ALA A 373 20.66 8.34 26.70
C ALA A 373 21.95 8.23 27.55
N ASN A 374 22.85 7.35 27.13
CA ASN A 374 24.22 7.30 27.64
C ASN A 374 25.05 8.40 26.95
N VAL A 375 25.26 9.50 27.68
CA VAL A 375 25.95 10.70 27.20
C VAL A 375 27.46 10.53 27.34
N ASP A 376 28.18 10.82 26.26
CA ASP A 376 29.65 10.82 26.22
C ASP A 376 30.15 12.04 27.02
N PRO A 377 30.97 11.87 28.07
CA PRO A 377 31.51 12.98 28.84
C PRO A 377 32.24 14.02 27.98
N GLY A 378 32.84 13.60 26.86
CA GLY A 378 33.52 14.50 25.92
C GLY A 378 32.58 15.43 25.14
N MET A 379 31.26 15.21 25.18
CA MET A 379 30.27 16.05 24.50
C MET A 379 29.77 17.23 25.34
N VAL A 380 30.09 17.29 26.63
CA VAL A 380 29.51 18.27 27.56
C VAL A 380 29.76 19.72 27.12
N GLU A 381 31.01 20.06 26.78
CA GLU A 381 31.38 21.42 26.32
C GLU A 381 30.70 21.77 24.99
N VAL A 382 30.61 20.81 24.07
CA VAL A 382 29.96 21.00 22.76
C VAL A 382 28.45 21.25 22.94
N LEU A 383 27.80 20.52 23.85
CA LEU A 383 26.39 20.71 24.18
C LEU A 383 26.14 22.08 24.80
N GLU A 384 26.97 22.49 25.78
CA GLU A 384 26.86 23.80 26.41
C GLU A 384 26.97 24.95 25.41
N ASN A 385 28.00 24.91 24.55
CA ASN A 385 28.20 25.93 23.50
C ASN A 385 27.06 25.96 22.48
N SER A 386 26.36 24.84 22.28
CA SER A 386 25.25 24.74 21.33
C SER A 386 23.91 25.23 21.91
N VAL A 387 23.70 25.09 23.22
CA VAL A 387 22.48 25.54 23.91
C VAL A 387 22.52 27.02 24.24
N ALA A 388 23.69 27.55 24.60
CA ALA A 388 23.83 28.92 25.10
C ALA A 388 23.14 30.02 24.26
N PRO A 389 23.16 30.00 22.90
CA PRO A 389 22.46 31.00 22.10
C PRO A 389 20.93 30.94 22.21
N PHE A 390 20.40 29.77 22.57
CA PHE A 390 18.98 29.43 22.53
C PHE A 390 18.32 29.36 23.90
N SER A 391 19.05 29.61 24.99
CA SER A 391 18.57 29.55 26.37
C SER A 391 18.67 30.92 27.05
N HIS A 392 17.54 31.49 27.47
CA HIS A 392 17.47 32.78 28.19
C HIS A 392 16.25 32.77 29.14
N PRO A 393 16.41 32.96 30.46
CA PRO A 393 17.58 33.43 31.22
C PRO A 393 18.61 32.31 31.56
N ASP A 394 19.67 32.63 32.32
CA ASP A 394 20.77 31.71 32.65
C ASP A 394 20.32 30.45 33.44
N ASP A 395 19.27 30.58 34.25
CA ASP A 395 18.63 29.46 34.95
C ASP A 395 18.06 28.42 33.99
N GLU A 396 17.49 28.87 32.87
CA GLU A 396 17.05 27.99 31.80
C GLU A 396 18.22 27.24 31.17
N LYS A 397 19.34 27.93 30.92
CA LYS A 397 20.55 27.32 30.36
C LYS A 397 21.04 26.20 31.26
N GLU A 398 21.11 26.45 32.56
CA GLU A 398 21.57 25.48 33.54
C GLU A 398 20.66 24.24 33.58
N MET A 399 19.34 24.46 33.61
CA MET A 399 18.35 23.37 33.59
C MET A 399 18.42 22.55 32.28
N TRP A 400 18.50 23.22 31.12
CA TRP A 400 18.60 22.54 29.83
C TRP A 400 19.88 21.71 29.72
N LEU A 401 21.01 22.28 30.16
CA LEU A 401 22.29 21.57 30.16
C LEU A 401 22.27 20.37 31.11
N GLN A 402 21.64 20.49 32.28
CA GLN A 402 21.46 19.38 33.21
C GLN A 402 20.64 18.26 32.58
N ASP A 403 19.54 18.57 31.91
CA ASP A 403 18.68 17.56 31.28
C ASP A 403 19.37 16.87 30.09
N LEU A 404 20.14 17.61 29.30
CA LEU A 404 21.00 17.02 28.26
C LEU A 404 22.02 16.05 28.87
N LYS A 405 22.72 16.44 29.95
CA LYS A 405 23.69 15.58 30.65
C LYS A 405 23.05 14.33 31.24
N CYS A 406 21.82 14.45 31.74
CA CYS A 406 21.03 13.35 32.26
C CYS A 406 20.48 12.43 31.16
N GLY A 407 20.63 12.80 29.89
CA GLY A 407 20.22 11.96 28.77
C GLY A 407 18.72 12.05 28.44
N TYR A 408 18.05 13.16 28.78
CA TYR A 408 16.61 13.34 28.55
C TYR A 408 16.27 13.66 27.10
N GLY A 409 15.37 12.87 26.51
CA GLY A 409 14.91 13.02 25.13
C GLY A 409 14.40 14.42 24.79
N ASP A 410 13.54 15.01 25.61
CA ASP A 410 12.93 16.34 25.35
C ASP A 410 13.98 17.43 25.11
N ALA A 411 15.04 17.43 25.93
CA ALA A 411 16.15 18.36 25.82
C ALA A 411 16.88 18.22 24.47
N TYR A 412 17.04 16.99 23.98
CA TYR A 412 17.62 16.72 22.66
C TYR A 412 16.71 17.13 21.50
N VAL A 413 15.39 16.97 21.63
CA VAL A 413 14.43 17.42 20.60
C VAL A 413 14.48 18.95 20.48
N GLY A 414 14.47 19.67 21.61
CA GLY A 414 14.61 21.11 21.61
C GLY A 414 15.90 21.55 20.91
N LEU A 415 17.04 20.94 21.25
CA LEU A 415 18.32 21.29 20.64
C LEU A 415 18.34 20.91 19.15
N LEU A 416 17.77 19.77 18.76
CA LEU A 416 17.68 19.33 17.37
C LEU A 416 16.98 20.36 16.47
N LEU A 417 15.89 20.97 16.94
CA LEU A 417 15.15 21.99 16.20
C LEU A 417 16.02 23.23 15.87
N THR A 418 16.99 23.54 16.72
CA THR A 418 17.94 24.65 16.49
C THR A 418 19.02 24.32 15.45
N LEU A 419 19.29 23.02 15.20
CA LEU A 419 20.39 22.57 14.35
C LEU A 419 20.00 22.41 12.87
N ILE A 420 18.71 22.50 12.51
CA ILE A 420 18.20 22.12 11.19
C ILE A 420 17.59 23.31 10.43
N PRO A 421 18.43 24.21 9.86
CA PRO A 421 17.97 25.49 9.29
C PRO A 421 17.11 25.34 8.02
N ASN A 422 17.13 24.16 7.42
CA ASN A 422 16.61 23.87 6.09
C ASN A 422 15.27 23.11 6.11
N LEU A 423 14.67 23.00 7.29
CA LEU A 423 13.45 22.25 7.55
C LEU A 423 12.27 22.79 6.73
N ARG A 424 11.53 21.87 6.12
CA ARG A 424 10.33 22.14 5.30
C ARG A 424 9.08 21.49 5.87
N VAL A 425 9.24 20.36 6.54
CA VAL A 425 8.15 19.59 7.16
C VAL A 425 8.54 19.28 8.60
N LEU A 426 7.71 19.70 9.55
CA LEU A 426 7.86 19.40 10.97
C LEU A 426 6.64 18.62 11.44
N GLY A 427 6.85 17.40 11.92
CA GLY A 427 5.85 16.60 12.61
C GLY A 427 6.29 16.28 14.03
N LEU A 428 5.50 16.66 15.03
CA LEU A 428 5.82 16.41 16.44
C LEU A 428 4.57 15.99 17.20
N THR A 429 4.74 15.06 18.14
CA THR A 429 3.78 14.80 19.23
C THR A 429 4.13 15.72 20.40
N ILE A 430 3.69 16.97 20.35
CA ILE A 430 3.92 17.92 21.45
C ILE A 430 2.85 17.65 22.50
N THR A 431 3.28 17.30 23.71
CA THR A 431 2.39 17.15 24.87
C THR A 431 2.58 18.36 25.79
N PRO A 432 1.64 18.69 26.69
CA PRO A 432 1.80 19.69 27.74
C PRO A 432 3.02 19.46 28.65
N THR A 433 3.63 18.28 28.59
CA THR A 433 4.86 17.94 29.32
C THR A 433 6.14 18.28 28.55
N CYS A 434 6.06 18.62 27.26
CA CYS A 434 7.23 19.08 26.49
C CYS A 434 7.70 20.45 27.00
N VAL A 435 8.98 20.58 27.31
CA VAL A 435 9.54 21.83 27.84
C VAL A 435 10.36 22.54 26.76
N TYR A 436 11.38 21.85 26.23
CA TYR A 436 12.37 22.48 25.35
C TYR A 436 11.88 22.68 23.91
N PRO A 437 11.20 21.70 23.27
CA PRO A 437 10.63 21.90 21.94
C PRO A 437 9.62 23.05 21.92
N GLN A 438 8.73 23.12 22.93
CA GLN A 438 7.74 24.18 23.07
C GLN A 438 8.41 25.54 23.21
N ARG A 439 9.42 25.68 24.08
CA ARG A 439 10.19 26.93 24.22
C ARG A 439 10.85 27.40 22.92
N VAL A 440 11.47 26.50 22.16
CA VAL A 440 12.10 26.85 20.87
C VAL A 440 11.05 27.33 19.89
N ILE A 441 9.90 26.65 19.84
CA ILE A 441 8.76 27.07 19.04
C ILE A 441 8.29 28.45 19.51
N ASP A 442 7.93 28.64 20.78
CA ASP A 442 7.44 29.91 21.32
C ASP A 442 8.40 31.08 21.07
N ARG A 443 9.71 30.86 21.17
CA ARG A 443 10.69 31.90 20.81
C ARG A 443 10.65 32.22 19.33
N ALA A 444 10.60 31.20 18.48
CA ALA A 444 10.47 31.35 17.03
C ALA A 444 9.18 32.09 16.65
N LEU A 445 8.09 31.80 17.37
CA LEU A 445 6.76 32.39 17.19
C LEU A 445 6.71 33.86 17.62
N ASN A 446 7.36 34.21 18.74
CA ASN A 446 7.33 35.56 19.31
C ASN A 446 8.48 36.45 18.82
N GLY A 447 9.40 35.94 17.99
CA GLY A 447 10.59 36.68 17.57
C GLY A 447 11.52 37.00 18.75
N ASN A 448 11.54 36.13 19.77
CA ASN A 448 12.44 36.26 20.91
C ASN A 448 13.84 35.76 20.53
N LYS A 449 14.85 36.18 21.28
CA LYS A 449 16.23 35.71 21.13
C LYS A 449 16.30 34.18 21.01
N PRO A 450 17.07 33.63 20.06
CA PRO A 450 17.92 34.34 19.07
C PRO A 450 17.20 34.69 17.75
N PHE A 451 15.90 34.39 17.63
CA PHE A 451 15.10 34.63 16.43
C PHE A 451 14.63 36.09 16.28
N ASP A 452 15.01 36.96 17.22
CA ASP A 452 14.90 38.42 17.11
C ASP A 452 15.81 38.97 16.00
N SER A 453 16.91 38.28 15.71
CA SER A 453 17.95 38.71 14.77
C SER A 453 17.87 38.00 13.40
N TYR A 454 17.17 36.87 13.32
CA TYR A 454 17.00 36.10 12.08
C TYR A 454 15.70 35.27 12.13
N PRO A 455 15.03 35.04 10.98
CA PRO A 455 13.77 34.31 10.96
C PRO A 455 13.98 32.85 11.35
N ALA A 456 13.20 32.38 12.33
CA ALA A 456 13.12 30.96 12.64
C ALA A 456 12.47 30.19 11.48
N PHE A 457 13.01 29.01 11.15
CA PHE A 457 12.45 28.08 10.19
C PHE A 457 12.04 28.69 8.83
N PRO A 458 12.96 29.39 8.11
CA PRO A 458 12.62 30.19 6.92
C PRO A 458 12.07 29.39 5.73
N HIS A 459 12.22 28.06 5.76
CA HIS A 459 11.76 27.16 4.71
C HIS A 459 10.60 26.25 5.14
N LEU A 460 10.09 26.39 6.37
CA LEU A 460 9.05 25.54 6.91
C LEU A 460 7.71 25.81 6.21
N ARG A 461 7.15 24.78 5.60
CA ARG A 461 5.93 24.83 4.80
C ARG A 461 4.81 23.97 5.36
N CYS A 462 5.15 22.91 6.09
CA CYS A 462 4.22 21.93 6.61
C CYS A 462 4.46 21.70 8.10
N VAL A 463 3.39 21.79 8.89
CA VAL A 463 3.39 21.45 10.32
C VAL A 463 2.33 20.39 10.58
N GLU A 464 2.72 19.34 11.29
CA GLU A 464 1.86 18.21 11.67
C GLU A 464 1.96 17.99 13.18
N LEU A 465 0.91 18.38 13.90
CA LEU A 465 0.76 18.06 15.31
C LEU A 465 0.03 16.72 15.41
N ARG A 466 0.75 15.70 15.90
CA ARG A 466 0.25 14.34 15.99
C ARG A 466 -0.23 14.04 17.41
N ARG A 467 -1.18 13.10 17.49
CA ARG A 467 -1.63 12.47 18.74
C ARG A 467 -0.70 11.29 19.03
N ASP A 468 -0.38 11.10 20.29
CA ASP A 468 0.19 9.84 20.79
C ASP A 468 -0.88 8.75 20.66
N SER A 469 -0.70 7.83 19.71
CA SER A 469 -1.67 6.76 19.45
C SER A 469 -1.50 5.55 20.36
N ASP A 470 -0.46 5.47 21.19
CA ASP A 470 -0.08 4.21 21.87
C ASP A 470 0.29 4.31 23.36
N ILE A 471 0.06 5.44 24.06
CA ILE A 471 0.19 5.44 25.53
C ILE A 471 -1.11 5.02 26.24
N TYR A 472 -0.99 3.86 26.90
CA TYR A 472 -1.40 3.48 28.26
C TYR A 472 -1.75 4.61 29.27
N CYS A 473 -2.50 5.66 28.90
CA CYS A 473 -3.03 6.67 29.82
C CYS A 473 -4.24 6.17 30.61
N MET A 474 -4.57 4.87 30.56
CA MET A 474 -5.50 4.23 31.49
C MET A 474 -5.02 4.25 32.95
N MET A 475 -3.83 4.77 33.25
CA MET A 475 -3.30 4.89 34.61
C MET A 475 -3.09 6.33 35.10
N ALA A 476 -3.39 7.36 34.31
CA ALA A 476 -3.40 8.76 34.79
C ALA A 476 -4.83 9.17 35.14
N VAL A 477 -5.33 8.60 36.23
CA VAL A 477 -6.57 9.04 36.87
C VAL A 477 -6.32 10.42 37.48
N ASP A 478 -7.20 11.38 37.21
CA ASP A 478 -7.40 12.68 37.90
C ASP A 478 -6.84 14.00 37.32
N PHE A 479 -6.37 14.07 36.07
CA PHE A 479 -6.17 15.38 35.42
C PHE A 479 -6.86 15.45 34.06
N ALA A 480 -7.50 16.60 33.79
CA ALA A 480 -8.09 16.94 32.50
C ALA A 480 -7.15 16.52 31.35
N ASP A 481 -7.72 15.90 30.31
CA ASP A 481 -7.01 15.17 29.25
C ASP A 481 -5.61 15.74 28.93
N PRO A 482 -4.51 15.13 29.43
CA PRO A 482 -3.16 15.69 29.35
C PRO A 482 -2.57 15.72 27.93
N LEU A 483 -3.35 15.45 26.89
CA LEU A 483 -2.89 15.25 25.50
C LEU A 483 -3.57 16.21 24.51
N SER A 484 -4.25 17.25 25.01
CA SER A 484 -4.98 18.21 24.19
C SER A 484 -4.17 19.50 23.95
N TYR A 485 -4.20 20.03 22.72
CA TYR A 485 -3.54 21.28 22.36
C TYR A 485 -4.44 22.48 22.65
N VAL A 486 -3.93 23.54 23.28
CA VAL A 486 -4.69 24.77 23.47
C VAL A 486 -4.64 25.63 22.21
N SER A 487 -5.79 26.07 21.70
CA SER A 487 -5.86 26.81 20.43
C SER A 487 -4.96 28.05 20.38
N ASP A 488 -4.83 28.83 21.46
CA ASP A 488 -4.01 30.06 21.50
C ASP A 488 -2.54 29.82 21.10
N GLU A 489 -1.99 28.64 21.41
CA GLU A 489 -0.61 28.26 21.10
C GLU A 489 -0.38 28.08 19.58
N LEU A 490 -1.45 27.85 18.82
CA LEU A 490 -1.38 27.64 17.37
C LEU A 490 -1.34 28.94 16.58
N LYS A 491 -1.74 30.07 17.17
CA LYS A 491 -1.82 31.38 16.48
C LYS A 491 -0.60 31.69 15.63
N PRO A 492 0.62 31.58 16.16
CA PRO A 492 1.77 32.04 15.40
C PRO A 492 2.15 31.09 14.26
N ILE A 493 1.78 29.79 14.34
CA ILE A 493 1.89 28.83 13.22
C ILE A 493 1.09 29.33 12.01
N PHE A 494 -0.12 29.84 12.25
CA PHE A 494 -0.98 30.37 11.19
C PHE A 494 -0.53 31.74 10.68
N MET A 495 0.30 32.46 11.45
CA MET A 495 0.89 33.75 11.07
C MET A 495 2.20 33.61 10.27
N PHE A 496 2.86 32.44 10.28
CA PHE A 496 4.11 32.29 9.52
C PHE A 496 3.88 32.43 8.01
N PRO A 497 4.64 33.31 7.33
CA PRO A 497 4.45 33.59 5.91
C PRO A 497 4.86 32.43 4.99
N SER A 498 5.65 31.47 5.48
CA SER A 498 6.13 30.31 4.71
C SER A 498 5.21 29.08 4.82
N ILE A 499 4.38 28.98 5.87
CA ILE A 499 3.54 27.82 6.15
C ILE A 499 2.35 27.78 5.18
N ARG A 500 2.10 26.60 4.61
CA ARG A 500 1.03 26.34 3.62
C ARG A 500 0.14 25.18 4.02
N TYR A 501 0.65 24.27 4.84
CA TYR A 501 -0.04 23.06 5.28
C TYR A 501 0.01 22.95 6.80
N PHE A 502 -1.15 22.71 7.41
CA PHE A 502 -1.26 22.34 8.82
C PHE A 502 -2.16 21.14 9.00
N SER A 503 -1.73 20.22 9.85
CA SER A 503 -2.52 19.11 10.36
C SER A 503 -2.44 19.11 11.87
N GLY A 504 -3.58 19.10 12.57
CA GLY A 504 -3.63 18.99 14.01
C GLY A 504 -4.75 18.06 14.47
N ALA A 505 -4.49 17.34 15.56
CA ALA A 505 -5.46 16.48 16.22
C ALA A 505 -5.69 16.93 17.67
N ASN A 506 -6.89 16.72 18.23
CA ASN A 506 -7.20 16.95 19.65
C ASN A 506 -6.92 18.38 20.15
N ILE A 507 -7.35 19.39 19.39
CA ILE A 507 -7.22 20.80 19.77
C ILE A 507 -8.44 21.23 20.59
N ILE A 508 -8.21 21.78 21.78
CA ILE A 508 -9.20 22.33 22.70
C ILE A 508 -9.21 23.87 22.67
N SER A 509 -10.35 24.46 23.02
CA SER A 509 -10.52 25.91 23.09
C SER A 509 -9.76 26.52 24.26
N SER A 510 -9.19 27.70 24.05
CA SER A 510 -8.79 28.65 25.09
C SER A 510 -9.87 29.70 25.30
N ASP A 511 -10.25 29.94 26.56
CA ASP A 511 -11.23 30.97 26.94
C ASP A 511 -10.63 32.38 27.03
N LEU A 512 -9.32 32.52 26.77
CA LEU A 512 -8.55 33.68 27.23
C LEU A 512 -8.29 34.75 26.16
N ASN A 513 -8.34 34.45 24.86
CA ASN A 513 -8.21 35.46 23.81
C ASN A 513 -8.81 35.02 22.47
N PRO A 514 -9.94 35.61 22.01
CA PRO A 514 -10.37 35.39 20.64
C PRO A 514 -9.28 35.85 19.68
N PHE A 515 -8.89 34.99 18.74
CA PHE A 515 -7.88 35.32 17.74
C PHE A 515 -8.24 36.65 17.06
N CYS A 516 -7.36 37.65 17.18
CA CYS A 516 -7.49 38.90 16.44
C CYS A 516 -7.55 38.61 14.93
N ARG A 517 -8.22 39.46 14.14
CA ARG A 517 -8.29 39.34 12.68
C ARG A 517 -6.88 39.35 12.06
N PHE A 518 -6.35 38.20 11.69
CA PHE A 518 -5.17 38.06 10.83
C PHE A 518 -5.53 37.20 9.62
N GLU A 519 -4.74 37.30 8.55
CA GLU A 519 -4.91 36.48 7.35
C GLU A 519 -3.75 35.50 7.22
N SER A 520 -4.08 34.22 7.17
CA SER A 520 -3.10 33.15 6.98
C SER A 520 -2.81 32.91 5.50
N GLN A 521 -1.58 32.48 5.19
CA GLN A 521 -1.19 32.02 3.84
C GLN A 521 -1.47 30.52 3.62
N MET A 522 -2.15 29.86 4.56
CA MET A 522 -2.48 28.44 4.46
C MET A 522 -3.34 28.10 3.25
N THR A 523 -2.98 26.99 2.61
CA THR A 523 -3.73 26.40 1.49
C THR A 523 -4.30 25.02 1.85
N HIS A 524 -3.78 24.36 2.89
CA HIS A 524 -4.23 23.05 3.33
C HIS A 524 -4.39 23.05 4.85
N LEU A 525 -5.58 22.69 5.32
CA LEU A 525 -5.91 22.61 6.74
C LEU A 525 -6.59 21.28 7.03
N ARG A 526 -5.99 20.47 7.91
CA ARG A 526 -6.54 19.22 8.43
C ARG A 526 -6.73 19.35 9.94
N LEU A 527 -7.95 19.10 10.40
CA LEU A 527 -8.33 19.10 11.80
C LEU A 527 -9.02 17.78 12.11
N SER A 528 -8.55 17.06 13.12
CA SER A 528 -9.16 15.81 13.57
C SER A 528 -9.41 15.85 15.08
N GLU A 529 -10.52 15.31 15.54
CA GLU A 529 -10.80 15.19 16.99
C GLU A 529 -10.75 16.53 17.74
N CYS A 530 -10.98 17.66 17.06
CA CYS A 530 -10.91 18.99 17.68
C CYS A 530 -12.26 19.37 18.27
N MET A 531 -12.26 20.07 19.41
CA MET A 531 -13.48 20.65 19.97
C MET A 531 -13.90 21.88 19.16
N LEU A 532 -15.06 21.79 18.51
CA LEU A 532 -15.64 22.92 17.79
C LEU A 532 -15.93 24.05 18.79
N SER A 533 -15.32 25.20 18.56
CA SER A 533 -15.30 26.35 19.47
C SER A 533 -15.06 27.64 18.68
N SER A 534 -15.31 28.79 19.32
CA SER A 534 -15.05 30.12 18.74
C SER A 534 -13.57 30.34 18.38
N SER A 535 -12.67 29.66 19.08
CA SER A 535 -11.23 29.70 18.84
C SER A 535 -10.84 28.97 17.55
N ILE A 536 -11.39 27.76 17.33
CA ILE A 536 -11.21 27.02 16.06
C ILE A 536 -11.91 27.73 14.90
N GLU A 537 -13.10 28.30 15.13
CA GLU A 537 -13.80 29.12 14.15
C GLU A 537 -12.90 30.25 13.63
N SER A 538 -12.24 30.97 14.55
CA SER A 538 -11.39 32.10 14.21
C SER A 538 -10.14 31.66 13.42
N LEU A 539 -9.55 30.51 13.78
CA LEU A 539 -8.46 29.90 13.01
C LEU A 539 -8.89 29.56 11.57
N VAL A 540 -10.04 28.90 11.40
CA VAL A 540 -10.55 28.54 10.07
C VAL A 540 -10.87 29.80 9.25
N LYS A 541 -11.53 30.80 9.85
CA LYS A 541 -11.85 32.08 9.19
C LYS A 541 -10.63 32.90 8.77
N SER A 542 -9.47 32.69 9.41
CA SER A 542 -8.21 33.34 9.02
C SER A 542 -7.64 32.80 7.71
N CYS A 543 -8.04 31.59 7.29
CA CYS A 543 -7.47 30.86 6.15
C CYS A 543 -8.29 31.07 4.87
N ARG A 544 -8.28 32.29 4.31
CA ARG A 544 -9.09 32.64 3.12
C ARG A 544 -8.61 32.05 1.79
N ARG A 545 -7.40 31.47 1.76
CA ARG A 545 -6.75 30.91 0.57
C ARG A 545 -6.74 29.37 0.56
N LEU A 546 -7.58 28.74 1.39
CA LEU A 546 -7.65 27.28 1.47
C LEU A 546 -8.05 26.68 0.13
N LYS A 547 -7.25 25.73 -0.32
CA LYS A 547 -7.55 24.81 -1.42
C LYS A 547 -8.07 23.48 -0.88
N THR A 548 -7.57 23.04 0.28
CA THR A 548 -7.98 21.79 0.90
C THR A 548 -8.40 22.04 2.35
N PHE A 549 -9.60 21.61 2.71
CA PHE A 549 -10.07 21.56 4.10
C PHE A 549 -10.50 20.14 4.45
N GLN A 550 -9.97 19.60 5.54
CA GLN A 550 -10.31 18.27 6.04
C GLN A 550 -10.67 18.35 7.52
N PHE A 551 -11.84 17.87 7.87
CA PHE A 551 -12.33 17.80 9.24
C PHE A 551 -12.80 16.37 9.54
N SER A 552 -12.29 15.79 10.63
CA SER A 552 -12.73 14.48 11.13
C SER A 552 -13.27 14.60 12.55
N HIS A 553 -14.55 14.31 12.73
CA HIS A 553 -15.22 14.30 14.03
C HIS A 553 -15.02 12.96 14.77
N HIS A 554 -15.02 12.95 16.11
CA HIS A 554 -14.96 11.70 16.92
C HIS A 554 -15.86 11.82 18.16
N ALA A 555 -16.73 10.84 18.39
CA ALA A 555 -17.79 10.87 19.43
C ALA A 555 -17.31 10.97 20.88
N ASN A 556 -16.03 10.69 21.17
CA ASN A 556 -15.45 10.83 22.50
C ASN A 556 -15.01 12.28 22.82
N SER A 557 -15.34 13.28 22.00
CA SER A 557 -15.18 14.69 22.35
C SER A 557 -16.17 15.09 23.45
N TYR A 558 -15.86 14.64 24.68
CA TYR A 558 -16.31 15.08 25.99
C TYR A 558 -17.80 15.39 26.20
N VAL A 559 -18.46 14.40 26.80
CA VAL A 559 -19.62 14.60 27.68
C VAL A 559 -19.15 15.42 28.90
N GLY A 560 -19.46 16.72 28.94
CA GLY A 560 -19.31 17.52 30.17
C GLY A 560 -18.95 19.00 30.05
N SER A 561 -18.67 19.53 28.85
CA SER A 561 -18.38 20.97 28.71
C SER A 561 -19.65 21.82 28.88
N ARG A 562 -19.52 22.95 29.59
CA ARG A 562 -20.59 23.94 29.85
C ARG A 562 -20.79 24.93 28.69
N GLU A 563 -20.06 24.78 27.60
CA GLU A 563 -20.10 25.69 26.45
C GLU A 563 -21.28 25.41 25.51
N PRO A 564 -21.76 26.41 24.75
CA PRO A 564 -22.67 26.17 23.65
C PRO A 564 -22.01 25.21 22.65
N GLN A 565 -22.61 24.03 22.49
CA GLN A 565 -22.11 22.99 21.61
C GLN A 565 -22.22 23.46 20.15
N PHE A 566 -21.11 23.94 19.58
CA PHE A 566 -20.99 24.15 18.14
C PHE A 566 -21.22 22.83 17.43
N ARG A 567 -21.96 22.90 16.32
CA ARG A 567 -22.34 21.73 15.54
C ARG A 567 -21.52 21.67 14.26
N THR A 568 -21.46 20.49 13.67
CA THR A 568 -20.84 20.28 12.36
C THR A 568 -21.47 21.16 11.27
N SER A 569 -22.73 21.58 11.43
CA SER A 569 -23.41 22.56 10.57
C SER A 569 -22.78 23.96 10.56
N ASP A 570 -22.07 24.35 11.62
CA ASP A 570 -21.42 25.66 11.72
C ASP A 570 -20.21 25.78 10.78
N LEU A 571 -19.57 24.66 10.40
CA LEU A 571 -18.40 24.62 9.53
C LEU A 571 -18.62 25.34 8.18
N ASN A 572 -19.84 25.29 7.63
CA ASN A 572 -20.15 26.00 6.39
C ASN A 572 -19.91 27.50 6.53
N SER A 573 -20.37 28.08 7.65
CA SER A 573 -20.24 29.50 7.95
C SER A 573 -18.79 29.89 8.25
N TRP A 574 -17.99 28.96 8.79
CA TRP A 574 -16.57 29.20 9.06
C TRP A 574 -15.77 29.25 7.76
N LEU A 575 -16.17 28.47 6.76
CA LEU A 575 -15.53 28.40 5.45
C LEU A 575 -15.97 29.50 4.48
N GLU A 576 -16.87 30.40 4.87
CA GLU A 576 -17.44 31.45 4.01
C GLU A 576 -16.37 32.23 3.23
N GLY A 577 -15.29 32.62 3.91
CA GLY A 577 -14.18 33.37 3.32
C GLY A 577 -13.29 32.59 2.35
N ALA A 578 -13.41 31.26 2.31
CA ALA A 578 -12.59 30.36 1.48
C ALA A 578 -13.40 29.58 0.43
N LYS A 579 -14.73 29.73 0.38
CA LYS A 579 -15.62 29.03 -0.58
C LYS A 579 -15.17 29.12 -2.04
N GLN A 580 -14.56 30.24 -2.42
CA GLN A 580 -14.11 30.47 -3.80
C GLN A 580 -12.78 29.79 -4.16
N SER A 581 -11.99 29.36 -3.18
CA SER A 581 -10.67 28.77 -3.40
C SER A 581 -10.59 27.27 -3.09
N ILE A 582 -11.54 26.73 -2.32
CA ILE A 582 -11.52 25.33 -1.90
C ILE A 582 -11.78 24.42 -3.10
N GLU A 583 -10.80 23.59 -3.41
CA GLU A 583 -10.79 22.56 -4.46
C GLU A 583 -11.14 21.18 -3.89
N THR A 584 -10.79 20.92 -2.62
CA THR A 584 -11.05 19.65 -1.93
C THR A 584 -11.64 19.89 -0.54
N LEU A 585 -12.81 19.32 -0.28
CA LEU A 585 -13.49 19.37 1.01
C LEU A 585 -13.74 17.95 1.53
N CYS A 586 -13.28 17.65 2.74
CA CYS A 586 -13.43 16.36 3.40
C CYS A 586 -14.03 16.57 4.79
N ILE A 587 -15.20 16.00 5.05
CA ILE A 587 -15.87 16.09 6.35
C ILE A 587 -16.34 14.69 6.74
N THR A 588 -15.66 14.12 7.71
CA THR A 588 -15.80 12.70 8.07
C THR A 588 -16.08 12.53 9.56
N SER A 589 -16.65 11.40 9.94
CA SER A 589 -17.11 11.12 11.31
C SER A 589 -16.64 9.73 11.72
N ASN A 590 -15.66 9.65 12.61
CA ASN A 590 -15.09 8.40 13.12
C ASN A 590 -15.88 7.93 14.37
N VAL A 591 -17.20 7.82 14.22
CA VAL A 591 -18.09 7.43 15.31
C VAL A 591 -18.25 5.92 15.28
N ASN A 592 -17.76 5.22 16.31
CA ASN A 592 -18.20 3.86 16.58
C ASN A 592 -19.72 3.90 16.85
N ILE A 593 -20.53 3.41 15.90
CA ILE A 593 -22.02 3.39 15.90
C ILE A 593 -22.60 2.46 17.00
N LYS A 594 -21.88 2.25 18.12
CA LYS A 594 -22.27 1.33 19.20
C LYS A 594 -23.17 1.95 20.27
N THR A 595 -23.23 3.28 20.39
CA THR A 595 -24.08 3.93 21.40
C THR A 595 -25.23 4.65 20.68
N GLY A 596 -26.43 4.09 20.79
CA GLY A 596 -27.64 4.56 20.10
C GLY A 596 -28.19 5.90 20.60
N ASP A 597 -27.35 6.80 21.09
CA ASP A 597 -27.79 7.96 21.85
C ASP A 597 -26.89 9.18 21.57
N GLN A 598 -27.00 9.77 20.37
CA GLN A 598 -26.30 11.03 20.04
C GLN A 598 -27.13 11.88 19.06
N THR A 599 -27.93 12.78 19.62
CA THR A 599 -28.66 13.82 18.87
C THR A 599 -27.73 15.00 18.58
N GLY A 600 -27.58 15.41 17.31
CA GLY A 600 -26.94 16.66 16.90
C GLY A 600 -25.48 16.63 16.41
N ILE A 601 -24.84 15.46 16.34
CA ILE A 601 -23.40 15.35 15.98
C ILE A 601 -23.15 15.29 14.46
N ASP A 602 -24.07 14.74 13.68
CA ASP A 602 -23.96 14.63 12.22
C ASP A 602 -24.85 15.63 11.47
N ASP A 603 -25.12 16.80 12.04
CA ASP A 603 -25.96 17.83 11.42
C ASP A 603 -25.46 18.15 9.99
N PHE A 604 -26.40 18.38 9.08
CA PHE A 604 -26.06 18.65 7.69
C PHE A 604 -25.17 19.90 7.59
N VAL A 605 -23.95 19.73 7.06
CA VAL A 605 -22.92 20.77 6.94
C VAL A 605 -23.23 21.83 5.87
N GLY A 606 -24.46 21.87 5.38
CA GLY A 606 -24.96 22.92 4.52
C GLY A 606 -24.75 22.66 3.03
N PRO A 607 -25.46 23.43 2.19
CA PRO A 607 -25.31 23.34 0.76
C PRO A 607 -23.89 23.77 0.36
N PHE A 608 -23.31 23.06 -0.60
CA PHE A 608 -21.99 23.31 -1.16
C PHE A 608 -22.06 24.07 -2.50
N VAL A 609 -23.25 24.49 -2.92
CA VAL A 609 -23.49 25.18 -4.21
C VAL A 609 -22.65 26.45 -4.40
N ASP A 610 -22.31 27.13 -3.31
CA ASP A 610 -21.52 28.38 -3.33
C ASP A 610 -20.01 28.13 -3.53
N PHE A 611 -19.56 26.87 -3.45
CA PHE A 611 -18.16 26.50 -3.60
C PHE A 611 -17.80 26.35 -5.08
N ARG A 612 -17.39 27.45 -5.71
CA ARG A 612 -17.20 27.51 -7.18
C ARG A 612 -15.99 26.76 -7.71
N ALA A 613 -15.01 26.46 -6.85
CA ALA A 613 -13.78 25.76 -7.22
C ALA A 613 -13.77 24.29 -6.75
N LEU A 614 -14.82 23.82 -6.05
CA LEU A 614 -14.82 22.51 -5.41
C LEU A 614 -14.87 21.41 -6.45
N GLU A 615 -13.77 20.66 -6.59
CA GLU A 615 -13.65 19.52 -7.49
C GLU A 615 -13.87 18.19 -6.77
N ARG A 616 -13.55 18.11 -5.47
CA ARG A 616 -13.57 16.86 -4.70
C ARG A 616 -14.29 17.05 -3.38
N LEU A 617 -15.36 16.29 -3.19
CA LEU A 617 -16.15 16.30 -1.95
C LEU A 617 -16.11 14.90 -1.33
N HIS A 618 -15.66 14.80 -0.09
CA HIS A 618 -15.65 13.58 0.70
C HIS A 618 -16.50 13.79 1.96
N LEU A 619 -17.53 12.96 2.14
CA LEU A 619 -18.44 12.99 3.28
C LEU A 619 -18.63 11.59 3.90
N SER A 620 -18.79 11.49 5.21
CA SER A 620 -19.37 10.28 5.81
C SER A 620 -20.89 10.20 5.52
N ALA A 621 -21.40 8.99 5.32
CA ALA A 621 -22.78 8.71 4.98
C ALA A 621 -23.84 9.27 5.94
N PRO A 622 -23.62 9.39 7.26
CA PRO A 622 -24.57 10.02 8.18
C PRO A 622 -24.96 11.45 7.78
N TYR A 623 -24.03 12.24 7.21
CA TYR A 623 -24.32 13.60 6.74
C TYR A 623 -25.37 13.63 5.62
N LEU A 624 -25.39 12.60 4.76
CA LEU A 624 -26.39 12.47 3.69
C LEU A 624 -27.76 12.05 4.24
N THR A 625 -27.79 11.28 5.32
CA THR A 625 -29.05 10.90 5.98
C THR A 625 -29.76 12.12 6.54
N ASN A 626 -29.02 13.00 7.20
CA ASN A 626 -29.56 14.24 7.76
C ASN A 626 -29.94 15.25 6.69
N LEU A 627 -29.24 15.23 5.54
CA LEU A 627 -29.64 15.99 4.36
C LEU A 627 -31.01 15.56 3.82
N CYS A 628 -31.21 14.25 3.58
CA CYS A 628 -32.46 13.69 3.06
C CYS A 628 -33.65 13.94 3.98
N ASN A 629 -33.43 13.90 5.30
CA ASN A 629 -34.45 14.23 6.30
C ASN A 629 -34.83 15.72 6.26
N SER A 630 -33.89 16.60 5.91
CA SER A 630 -34.06 18.06 5.94
C SER A 630 -34.68 18.63 4.66
N LEU A 631 -34.34 18.08 3.49
CA LEU A 631 -34.76 18.60 2.18
C LEU A 631 -35.76 17.64 1.50
N ARG A 632 -37.06 17.92 1.63
CA ARG A 632 -38.16 17.07 1.13
C ARG A 632 -38.29 16.95 -0.43
N SER A 633 -37.31 17.37 -1.26
CA SER A 633 -37.38 17.44 -2.76
C SER A 633 -36.03 17.85 -3.40
N PRO A 634 -35.79 17.67 -4.74
CA PRO A 634 -34.62 16.97 -5.26
C PRO A 634 -33.28 17.49 -4.70
N LEU A 635 -32.54 16.56 -4.13
CA LEU A 635 -31.46 16.82 -3.17
C LEU A 635 -30.18 17.35 -3.82
N ALA A 636 -29.88 16.93 -5.05
CA ALA A 636 -28.60 17.24 -5.68
C ALA A 636 -28.50 18.70 -6.15
N GLU A 637 -29.56 19.25 -6.76
CA GLU A 637 -29.56 20.58 -7.40
C GLU A 637 -29.32 21.72 -6.40
N LYS A 638 -29.70 21.49 -5.14
CA LYS A 638 -29.63 22.49 -4.06
C LYS A 638 -28.40 22.34 -3.18
N VAL A 639 -27.59 21.30 -3.41
CA VAL A 639 -26.54 20.89 -2.47
C VAL A 639 -25.18 20.81 -3.11
N LEU A 640 -25.04 20.28 -4.32
CA LEU A 640 -23.73 20.08 -4.94
C LEU A 640 -23.36 21.25 -5.88
N PRO A 641 -22.08 21.66 -5.94
CA PRO A 641 -21.63 22.68 -6.87
C PRO A 641 -21.38 22.11 -8.26
N ALA A 642 -21.59 22.94 -9.29
CA ALA A 642 -21.38 22.56 -10.69
C ALA A 642 -19.92 22.23 -11.06
N SER A 643 -18.95 22.65 -10.25
CA SER A 643 -17.52 22.37 -10.42
C SER A 643 -17.11 20.95 -9.99
N LEU A 644 -18.01 20.21 -9.32
CA LEU A 644 -17.66 18.94 -8.69
C LEU A 644 -17.28 17.87 -9.72
N ARG A 645 -16.13 17.22 -9.51
CA ARG A 645 -15.60 16.14 -10.36
C ARG A 645 -15.61 14.78 -9.68
N ARG A 646 -15.38 14.74 -8.37
CA ARG A 646 -15.33 13.51 -7.59
C ARG A 646 -16.16 13.65 -6.31
N LEU A 647 -17.07 12.70 -6.10
CA LEU A 647 -17.83 12.56 -4.86
C LEU A 647 -17.45 11.25 -4.17
N TYR A 648 -17.02 11.34 -2.91
CA TYR A 648 -16.71 10.19 -2.08
C TYR A 648 -17.62 10.15 -0.87
N ILE A 649 -18.23 9.00 -0.62
CA ILE A 649 -19.13 8.75 0.51
C ILE A 649 -18.54 7.58 1.30
N GLU A 650 -18.09 7.81 2.53
CA GLU A 650 -17.59 6.75 3.41
C GLU A 650 -18.59 6.37 4.51
N ASP A 651 -18.28 5.32 5.27
CA ASP A 651 -19.09 4.82 6.38
C ASP A 651 -20.56 4.52 6.01
N ALA A 652 -20.80 4.04 4.79
CA ALA A 652 -22.15 3.70 4.35
C ALA A 652 -22.66 2.47 5.13
N ASP A 653 -23.56 2.73 6.09
CA ASP A 653 -24.19 1.73 6.96
C ASP A 653 -25.66 1.48 6.57
N LYS A 654 -26.30 0.52 7.26
CA LYS A 654 -27.71 0.17 7.04
C LYS A 654 -28.65 1.37 7.13
N ARG A 655 -28.38 2.29 8.05
CA ARG A 655 -29.27 3.41 8.38
C ARG A 655 -29.20 4.48 7.29
N ALA A 656 -28.01 4.69 6.70
CA ALA A 656 -27.78 5.69 5.67
C ALA A 656 -28.16 5.23 4.25
N PHE A 657 -28.26 3.93 3.99
CA PHE A 657 -28.51 3.40 2.65
C PHE A 657 -29.74 3.96 1.92
N PRO A 658 -30.94 4.06 2.52
CA PRO A 658 -32.10 4.63 1.84
C PRO A 658 -31.82 6.06 1.35
N SER A 659 -31.15 6.85 2.19
CA SER A 659 -30.77 8.23 1.90
C SER A 659 -29.74 8.31 0.77
N ILE A 660 -28.74 7.42 0.76
CA ILE A 660 -27.74 7.33 -0.31
C ILE A 660 -28.40 6.98 -1.65
N VAL A 661 -29.29 5.98 -1.68
CA VAL A 661 -29.98 5.58 -2.93
C VAL A 661 -30.83 6.72 -3.47
N LEU A 662 -31.63 7.37 -2.61
CA LEU A 662 -32.43 8.54 -3.01
C LEU A 662 -31.56 9.68 -3.54
N PHE A 663 -30.42 9.93 -2.89
CA PHE A 663 -29.46 10.95 -3.32
C PHE A 663 -28.86 10.63 -4.69
N VAL A 664 -28.39 9.39 -4.91
CA VAL A 664 -27.81 8.96 -6.19
C VAL A 664 -28.85 8.96 -7.31
N GLU A 665 -30.10 8.55 -7.04
CA GLU A 665 -31.19 8.61 -8.02
C GLU A 665 -31.52 10.06 -8.40
N SER A 666 -31.59 10.97 -7.42
CA SER A 666 -31.77 12.41 -7.66
C SER A 666 -30.61 13.00 -8.47
N LEU A 667 -29.38 12.55 -8.20
CA LEU A 667 -28.19 12.99 -8.91
C LEU A 667 -28.24 12.55 -10.39
N ILE A 668 -28.61 11.30 -10.68
CA ILE A 668 -28.79 10.80 -12.05
C ILE A 668 -29.85 11.56 -12.83
N GLN A 669 -30.90 12.03 -12.17
CA GLN A 669 -31.96 12.79 -12.84
C GLN A 669 -31.53 14.21 -13.19
N SER A 670 -30.58 14.79 -12.43
CA SER A 670 -30.24 16.21 -12.50
C SER A 670 -28.79 16.51 -12.91
N TRP A 671 -27.94 15.48 -13.08
CA TRP A 671 -26.48 15.63 -13.24
C TRP A 671 -26.08 16.59 -14.37
N ALA A 672 -26.74 16.49 -15.53
CA ALA A 672 -26.40 17.26 -16.72
C ALA A 672 -26.54 18.78 -16.52
N HIS A 673 -27.44 19.19 -15.62
CA HIS A 673 -27.69 20.59 -15.32
C HIS A 673 -27.05 21.03 -14.00
N CYS A 674 -26.82 20.10 -13.06
CA CYS A 674 -26.39 20.44 -11.70
C CYS A 674 -24.91 20.16 -11.42
N VAL A 675 -24.35 19.08 -11.97
CA VAL A 675 -22.96 18.65 -11.75
C VAL A 675 -22.33 18.12 -13.04
N PRO A 676 -22.26 18.94 -14.11
CA PRO A 676 -21.87 18.49 -15.44
C PRO A 676 -20.43 17.97 -15.54
N GLN A 677 -19.57 18.31 -14.57
CA GLN A 677 -18.16 17.87 -14.52
C GLN A 677 -17.94 16.62 -13.68
N LEU A 678 -18.98 16.07 -13.05
CA LEU A 678 -18.85 14.90 -12.19
C LEU A 678 -18.40 13.72 -13.05
N ALA A 679 -17.31 13.07 -12.63
CA ALA A 679 -16.65 11.96 -13.34
C ALA A 679 -16.61 10.67 -12.49
N ASP A 680 -16.61 10.81 -11.16
CA ASP A 680 -16.48 9.68 -10.24
C ASP A 680 -17.38 9.85 -9.01
N VAL A 681 -18.13 8.80 -8.70
CA VAL A 681 -18.88 8.67 -7.45
C VAL A 681 -18.46 7.38 -6.78
N THR A 682 -17.76 7.50 -5.66
CA THR A 682 -17.33 6.36 -4.85
C THR A 682 -18.14 6.29 -3.56
N ILE A 683 -18.68 5.12 -3.27
CA ILE A 683 -19.37 4.80 -2.01
C ILE A 683 -18.61 3.66 -1.33
N GLN A 684 -18.13 3.88 -0.11
CA GLN A 684 -17.45 2.89 0.71
C GLN A 684 -18.36 2.50 1.87
N ALA A 685 -18.56 1.19 2.04
CA ALA A 685 -19.31 0.64 3.18
C ALA A 685 -18.48 0.69 4.47
N ASP A 686 -19.16 0.85 5.61
CA ASP A 686 -18.54 0.77 6.94
C ASP A 686 -18.01 -0.66 7.22
N PRO A 687 -16.72 -0.82 7.59
CA PRO A 687 -16.12 -2.12 7.94
C PRO A 687 -16.78 -2.86 9.11
N TYR A 688 -17.58 -2.20 9.95
CA TYR A 688 -18.30 -2.82 11.07
C TYR A 688 -19.72 -3.27 10.73
N THR A 689 -20.40 -2.58 9.82
CA THR A 689 -21.67 -3.02 9.23
C THR A 689 -21.52 -4.37 8.51
N VAL A 690 -20.34 -4.62 7.98
CA VAL A 690 -19.87 -5.90 7.41
C VAL A 690 -19.88 -7.08 8.41
N LEU A 691 -19.80 -6.83 9.72
CA LEU A 691 -19.66 -7.87 10.75
C LEU A 691 -20.98 -8.28 11.40
N VAL A 692 -22.06 -7.50 11.23
CA VAL A 692 -23.34 -7.73 11.91
C VAL A 692 -24.45 -7.88 10.87
N GLY A 693 -24.61 -9.12 10.38
CA GLY A 693 -25.75 -9.64 9.62
C GLY A 693 -26.80 -8.63 9.13
N LEU A 694 -26.60 -8.06 7.95
CA LEU A 694 -27.68 -7.43 7.19
C LEU A 694 -28.65 -8.52 6.70
N HIS A 695 -29.96 -8.24 6.76
CA HIS A 695 -30.98 -9.13 6.18
C HIS A 695 -30.80 -9.20 4.66
N GLU A 696 -30.51 -10.39 4.11
CA GLU A 696 -30.16 -10.66 2.70
C GLU A 696 -31.05 -9.97 1.65
N ARG A 697 -32.35 -9.79 1.93
CA ARG A 697 -33.30 -9.18 0.97
C ARG A 697 -33.11 -7.68 0.73
N VAL A 698 -32.58 -6.94 1.70
CA VAL A 698 -32.39 -5.48 1.57
C VAL A 698 -31.12 -5.16 0.77
N GLU A 699 -30.10 -6.02 0.86
CA GLU A 699 -28.86 -5.87 0.08
C GLU A 699 -29.09 -6.07 -1.42
N GLU A 700 -29.86 -7.09 -1.81
CA GLU A 700 -30.11 -7.38 -3.23
C GLU A 700 -30.92 -6.30 -3.94
N ASP A 701 -31.99 -5.78 -3.32
CA ASP A 701 -32.79 -4.69 -3.89
C ASP A 701 -31.96 -3.41 -4.01
N MET A 702 -31.15 -3.09 -3.00
CA MET A 702 -30.29 -1.91 -3.00
C MET A 702 -29.18 -1.98 -4.06
N ILE A 703 -28.43 -3.08 -4.10
CA ILE A 703 -27.38 -3.30 -5.10
C ILE A 703 -28.02 -3.30 -6.50
N SER A 704 -29.22 -3.87 -6.65
CA SER A 704 -30.00 -3.82 -7.88
C SER A 704 -30.33 -2.38 -8.28
N ARG A 705 -30.86 -1.55 -7.37
CA ARG A 705 -31.17 -0.13 -7.63
C ARG A 705 -29.93 0.69 -7.97
N LEU A 706 -28.83 0.53 -7.23
CA LEU A 706 -27.55 1.20 -7.52
C LEU A 706 -26.95 0.70 -8.85
N CYS A 707 -27.13 -0.57 -9.20
CA CYS A 707 -26.75 -1.11 -10.51
C CYS A 707 -27.61 -0.54 -11.64
N VAL A 708 -28.91 -0.41 -11.44
CA VAL A 708 -29.84 0.21 -12.41
C VAL A 708 -29.48 1.68 -12.60
N ALA A 709 -29.26 2.41 -11.51
CA ALA A 709 -28.74 3.76 -11.48
C ALA A 709 -27.44 3.89 -12.28
N ARG A 710 -26.44 3.03 -12.00
CA ARG A 710 -25.17 2.97 -12.74
C ARG A 710 -25.35 2.69 -14.23
N ARG A 711 -26.26 1.78 -14.61
CA ARG A 711 -26.54 1.46 -16.02
C ARG A 711 -27.17 2.65 -16.75
N LYS A 712 -28.17 3.30 -16.14
CA LYS A 712 -28.79 4.53 -16.67
C LYS A 712 -27.79 5.67 -16.83
N TRP A 713 -26.78 5.74 -15.97
CA TRP A 713 -25.75 6.77 -16.07
C TRP A 713 -24.68 6.43 -17.13
N ARG A 714 -24.21 5.17 -17.19
CA ARG A 714 -23.20 4.71 -18.16
C ARG A 714 -23.64 4.80 -19.62
N SER A 715 -24.94 4.74 -19.92
CA SER A 715 -25.45 4.93 -21.28
C SER A 715 -25.21 6.34 -21.84
N ASN A 716 -24.74 7.29 -21.02
CA ASN A 716 -24.50 8.69 -21.41
C ASN A 716 -22.99 9.10 -21.47
N PHE A 717 -22.05 8.13 -21.48
CA PHE A 717 -20.56 8.23 -21.52
C PHE A 717 -19.79 8.65 -20.23
N ASP A 718 -18.59 8.05 -20.08
CA ASP A 718 -17.41 8.33 -19.21
C ASP A 718 -17.52 8.50 -17.67
N LEU A 719 -18.54 7.94 -17.02
CA LEU A 719 -18.64 7.95 -15.54
C LEU A 719 -18.37 6.58 -14.88
N LEU A 720 -17.63 6.57 -13.77
CA LEU A 720 -17.40 5.40 -12.93
C LEU A 720 -18.13 5.56 -11.58
N ILE A 721 -19.10 4.68 -11.28
CA ILE A 721 -19.61 4.50 -9.91
C ILE A 721 -18.86 3.32 -9.31
N GLN A 722 -18.05 3.56 -8.28
CA GLN A 722 -17.35 2.53 -7.53
C GLN A 722 -18.05 2.30 -6.19
N ILE A 723 -18.39 1.05 -5.89
CA ILE A 723 -18.79 0.66 -4.54
C ILE A 723 -17.74 -0.29 -4.00
N LYS A 724 -17.08 0.14 -2.92
CA LYS A 724 -15.98 -0.58 -2.28
C LYS A 724 -16.48 -1.21 -0.98
N ASP A 725 -15.98 -2.41 -0.70
CA ASP A 725 -16.12 -3.08 0.60
C ASP A 725 -17.52 -3.50 1.04
N LEU A 726 -18.44 -3.76 0.10
CA LEU A 726 -19.67 -4.50 0.43
C LEU A 726 -19.32 -5.93 0.84
N ILE A 727 -19.95 -6.47 1.88
CA ILE A 727 -19.81 -7.87 2.28
C ILE A 727 -21.19 -8.50 2.34
N GLN A 728 -21.45 -9.48 1.48
CA GLN A 728 -22.68 -10.28 1.51
C GLN A 728 -22.56 -11.37 2.57
N ILE A 729 -23.50 -11.41 3.51
CA ILE A 729 -23.55 -12.42 4.56
C ILE A 729 -24.61 -13.45 4.18
N HIS A 730 -24.22 -14.71 4.02
CA HIS A 730 -25.12 -15.81 3.69
C HIS A 730 -25.89 -16.31 4.93
N GLU A 731 -27.03 -16.99 4.73
CA GLU A 731 -27.86 -17.62 5.80
C GLU A 731 -27.07 -18.49 6.79
N ASP A 732 -25.87 -18.95 6.43
CA ASP A 732 -24.98 -19.75 7.27
C ASP A 732 -23.91 -18.97 8.06
N GLY A 733 -23.95 -17.63 8.00
CA GLY A 733 -23.03 -16.74 8.69
C GLY A 733 -21.70 -16.48 7.98
N SER A 734 -21.52 -16.94 6.73
CA SER A 734 -20.31 -16.65 5.95
C SER A 734 -20.38 -15.30 5.23
N ALA A 735 -19.28 -14.53 5.24
CA ALA A 735 -19.19 -13.18 4.67
C ALA A 735 -18.32 -13.16 3.40
N LYS A 736 -18.82 -12.56 2.31
CA LYS A 736 -18.10 -12.45 1.02
C LYS A 736 -17.99 -11.00 0.54
N ARG A 737 -16.76 -10.52 0.30
CA ARG A 737 -16.48 -9.19 -0.23
C ARG A 737 -16.97 -9.07 -1.69
N ILE A 738 -17.98 -8.23 -1.91
CA ILE A 738 -18.48 -7.85 -3.24
C ILE A 738 -17.75 -6.59 -3.68
N SER A 739 -16.99 -6.71 -4.78
CA SER A 739 -16.66 -5.57 -5.61
C SER A 739 -17.71 -5.45 -6.72
N LEU A 740 -18.36 -4.30 -6.83
CA LEU A 740 -19.40 -4.06 -7.83
C LEU A 740 -18.86 -3.96 -9.27
N ASN A 741 -17.56 -4.13 -9.49
CA ASN A 741 -17.01 -4.36 -10.82
C ASN A 741 -17.33 -5.77 -11.36
N SER A 742 -17.79 -6.70 -10.51
CA SER A 742 -18.05 -8.11 -10.87
C SER A 742 -19.48 -8.60 -10.61
N TYR A 743 -20.41 -7.76 -10.15
CA TYR A 743 -21.75 -8.20 -9.76
C TYR A 743 -22.68 -8.40 -10.97
N ARG A 744 -23.23 -9.61 -11.14
CA ARG A 744 -24.37 -9.92 -12.03
C ARG A 744 -25.57 -10.32 -11.17
N PRO A 745 -26.77 -9.74 -11.38
CA PRO A 745 -27.97 -10.17 -10.64
C PRO A 745 -28.28 -11.65 -10.96
N GLY A 746 -28.46 -12.48 -9.92
CA GLY A 746 -28.93 -13.86 -10.04
C GLY A 746 -27.86 -14.98 -10.10
N SER A 747 -26.58 -14.70 -9.82
CA SER A 747 -25.55 -15.76 -9.78
C SER A 747 -25.42 -16.38 -8.39
N VAL A 748 -25.80 -17.67 -8.25
CA VAL A 748 -25.45 -18.52 -7.11
C VAL A 748 -23.96 -18.88 -7.20
N ILE A 749 -23.15 -18.58 -6.18
CA ILE A 749 -21.71 -18.87 -6.17
C ILE A 749 -21.37 -19.78 -5.00
N HIS A 750 -20.69 -20.90 -5.31
CA HIS A 750 -20.19 -21.88 -4.33
C HIS A 750 -19.07 -21.33 -3.43
N LYS A 751 -19.06 -21.81 -2.18
CA LYS A 751 -18.19 -21.46 -1.04
C LYS A 751 -16.68 -21.65 -1.30
N GLU A 752 -15.88 -20.71 -0.79
CA GLU A 752 -14.54 -20.96 -0.25
C GLU A 752 -14.25 -19.93 0.86
N ALA A 753 -13.90 -20.40 2.06
CA ALA A 753 -13.67 -19.58 3.25
C ALA A 753 -12.18 -19.30 3.43
N ASN A 754 -11.81 -18.06 3.78
CA ASN A 754 -10.52 -17.75 4.37
C ASN A 754 -10.62 -16.55 5.32
N THR A 755 -10.21 -16.78 6.57
CA THR A 755 -10.13 -15.83 7.67
C THR A 755 -8.67 -15.41 7.88
N SER A 756 -8.38 -14.10 7.90
CA SER A 756 -7.41 -13.43 8.78
C SER A 756 -7.07 -11.99 8.32
N GLY A 757 -7.35 -11.02 9.21
CA GLY A 757 -6.36 -10.09 9.75
C GLY A 757 -5.77 -8.93 8.93
N ALA A 758 -5.92 -7.74 9.51
CA ALA A 758 -5.08 -6.52 9.42
C ALA A 758 -5.28 -5.57 8.23
N PHE A 759 -5.93 -4.43 8.49
CA PHE A 759 -5.94 -3.26 7.61
C PHE A 759 -4.79 -2.32 7.96
N ARG A 760 -3.88 -2.12 7.00
CA ARG A 760 -2.94 -1.00 6.94
C ARG A 760 -3.46 -0.05 5.85
N ILE A 761 -3.97 1.11 6.25
CA ILE A 761 -4.42 2.14 5.31
C ILE A 761 -3.17 2.93 4.86
N GLY A 762 -2.60 2.53 3.73
CA GLY A 762 -1.57 3.30 3.03
C GLY A 762 -2.21 4.16 1.95
N TRP A 763 -2.20 5.47 2.13
CA TRP A 763 -2.56 6.42 1.07
C TRP A 763 -1.34 6.63 0.16
N THR A 764 -1.49 6.32 -1.12
CA THR A 764 -0.53 6.73 -2.16
C THR A 764 -0.88 8.14 -2.63
N GLN A 765 0.11 9.03 -2.60
CA GLN A 765 0.06 10.36 -3.21
C GLN A 765 0.14 10.22 -4.73
N GLU A 766 -0.69 10.99 -5.44
CA GLU A 766 -0.41 11.45 -6.82
C GLU A 766 0.91 12.24 -6.87
#